data_AF-A0A0E0KR78-F1
#
_entry.id   AF-A0A0E0KR78-F1
#
_cell.length_a   1.000
_cell.length_b   1.000
_cell.length_c   1.000
_cell.angle_alpha   90.00
_cell.angle_beta   90.00
_cell.angle_gamma   90.00
#
_symmetry.space_group_name_H-M   'P 1'
#
loop_
_entity.id
_entity.type
_entity.pdbx_description
1 polymer ?
#
loop_
_entity_poly.entity_id
_entity_poly.type
_entity_poly.pdbx_seq_one_letter_code
_entity_poly.pdbx_strand_id
1 'polypeptide(L)'
;MALLSATAPAKTRFSLFSHEESQHPHALSACCGGAGAGGKRQRARARVAAAMRPADAAASVAQAASPGGGAEGTRRPRVLVAGGGIGGLVLALAARRKGYEVTVFERDMSAVRGEGQYRGPIQIQSNALAALEAIDMSVAEEVMREGCVTGDRINGLVDGISGSWYIKFDTFTPAAERGLPVTRVISRMTLQQILARAVGDDVILNDSHVVDFIDDGNKVTAILEDGRKFEGDLLVGADGIWSKVRKVLFGQSDATYSEYTCYTGIADFVPPDIDTVGYRVFLGHKQYFVSSDVGAGKMQWYAFHKEPAGGTDPENGKKKRLLEIFNGWCDNVVDLINATDEEAILRRDIYDRPPTFNWGKGRVTLLGDSVHAMQPNLGQGGCMAIEDGYQLAVELEKSWQESAKSGTPMDVVSSLRRYEKERILRVSVIHGLARMAAIMATTYRPYLGVGLGPLSFLTKLRIPHPGRVGGRFFIKYGMPLMLSWVLGGNSTKLEGRPLSCRLSDKANDQLRRWFEDDDALEQAMGGEWYLLPTSSGDSQPIRLIRDEKKSLSIGSRSDPSNSTASLALPLPQISENHATITCKNKAFYLTDHGSEHGTWITDNEGRRYRVPPNFPVRFHPSDVIEFGSDKKAMFRVKVLSTLPYESARGGPQILQAARNAPHAPPQSAIAAAAAAVFAAVAVAKVMGVMFKKDEVGFAPEQLPPPGVKRPMCWCGDECCFQISDDWDSYGQRYWMCRNYSYSPEKPKPVPKGRKGKAKIPVKEPEVPPPLCDFVEWIDKEMSEFDKRLIQSWRERQEEREERQRQRAAQEKAERERREELELRELARLSREKEERAEDRSRKLARAQRAKDAGSEAARKGKYPRCTQ
;
A
#
# COMPACT_ATOMS: atom_id res chain seq x y z
N MET A 1 21.16 -15.05 -47.97
CA MET A 1 21.94 -15.89 -48.91
C MET A 1 23.42 -15.71 -48.60
N ALA A 2 24.24 -16.74 -48.81
CA ALA A 2 25.55 -16.88 -48.16
C ALA A 2 26.76 -16.64 -49.10
N LEU A 3 27.90 -16.32 -48.49
CA LEU A 3 29.30 -16.58 -48.89
C LEU A 3 30.18 -16.07 -47.72
N LEU A 4 30.80 -16.87 -46.83
CA LEU A 4 31.85 -17.91 -46.95
C LEU A 4 33.26 -17.41 -47.32
N SER A 5 34.14 -17.37 -46.32
CA SER A 5 35.49 -18.00 -46.25
C SER A 5 36.07 -17.70 -44.85
N ALA A 6 36.38 -18.62 -43.93
CA ALA A 6 37.11 -19.90 -43.98
C ALA A 6 38.64 -19.74 -44.11
N THR A 7 39.35 -19.90 -42.97
CA THR A 7 40.71 -20.47 -42.85
C THR A 7 40.99 -20.91 -41.40
N ALA A 8 41.32 -22.19 -41.23
CA ALA A 8 42.04 -22.76 -40.07
C ALA A 8 43.48 -23.10 -40.56
N PRO A 9 44.48 -23.61 -39.77
CA PRO A 9 44.41 -24.51 -38.59
C PRO A 9 45.35 -24.05 -37.43
N ALA A 10 45.78 -24.80 -36.39
CA ALA A 10 45.74 -26.24 -36.08
C ALA A 10 45.90 -26.54 -34.56
N LYS A 11 45.37 -27.71 -34.12
CA LYS A 11 45.93 -28.71 -33.14
C LYS A 11 46.52 -28.20 -31.79
N THR A 12 46.22 -28.74 -30.59
CA THR A 12 45.54 -29.99 -30.09
C THR A 12 45.23 -29.78 -28.57
N ARG A 13 44.73 -30.69 -27.70
CA ARG A 13 44.49 -32.16 -27.68
C ARG A 13 43.37 -32.52 -26.66
N PHE A 14 42.53 -33.52 -26.97
CA PHE A 14 41.97 -34.65 -26.17
C PHE A 14 41.80 -34.59 -24.63
N SER A 15 40.88 -35.30 -23.95
CA SER A 15 39.58 -36.01 -24.20
C SER A 15 39.20 -36.70 -22.85
N LEU A 16 37.98 -36.70 -22.27
CA LEU A 16 36.69 -37.35 -22.62
C LEU A 16 36.69 -38.89 -22.80
N PHE A 17 35.60 -39.53 -22.31
CA PHE A 17 35.08 -40.93 -22.37
C PHE A 17 35.09 -41.72 -21.03
N SER A 18 34.11 -42.59 -20.66
CA SER A 18 32.86 -43.08 -21.31
C SER A 18 31.79 -43.63 -20.32
N HIS A 19 30.55 -43.70 -20.81
CA HIS A 19 29.36 -44.56 -20.51
C HIS A 19 29.44 -45.83 -19.63
N GLU A 20 28.29 -46.20 -19.01
CA GLU A 20 27.50 -47.39 -19.42
C GLU A 20 26.01 -47.36 -18.98
N GLU A 21 25.15 -48.12 -19.67
CA GLU A 21 23.69 -48.30 -19.44
C GLU A 21 23.35 -49.76 -19.06
N SER A 22 22.20 -50.03 -18.42
CA SER A 22 21.31 -51.19 -18.71
C SER A 22 20.04 -51.22 -17.81
N GLN A 23 19.11 -52.15 -18.06
CA GLN A 23 17.66 -52.02 -17.80
C GLN A 23 17.04 -53.13 -16.90
N HIS A 24 16.03 -52.75 -16.07
CA HIS A 24 14.76 -53.47 -15.74
C HIS A 24 14.74 -54.94 -15.18
N PRO A 25 13.59 -55.51 -14.71
CA PRO A 25 12.48 -54.97 -13.87
C PRO A 25 11.96 -55.96 -12.77
N HIS A 26 10.73 -55.75 -12.25
CA HIS A 26 9.87 -56.55 -11.33
C HIS A 26 9.92 -56.22 -9.82
N ALA A 27 8.89 -56.46 -8.98
CA ALA A 27 7.42 -56.26 -9.05
C ALA A 27 6.75 -56.71 -7.71
N LEU A 28 5.60 -56.11 -7.33
CA LEU A 28 4.69 -56.53 -6.23
C LEU A 28 5.24 -56.36 -4.77
N SER A 29 4.45 -56.22 -3.71
CA SER A 29 2.98 -56.29 -3.56
C SER A 29 2.46 -55.25 -2.54
N ALA A 30 1.18 -54.89 -2.66
CA ALA A 30 0.43 -54.15 -1.63
C ALA A 30 -0.10 -55.09 -0.52
N CYS A 31 -0.38 -54.53 0.66
CA CYS A 31 -1.36 -55.05 1.64
C CYS A 31 -1.70 -53.99 2.70
N CYS A 32 -2.89 -53.40 2.62
CA CYS A 32 -3.52 -52.65 3.72
C CYS A 32 -5.04 -52.87 3.69
N GLY A 33 -5.57 -53.47 4.76
CA GLY A 33 -7.01 -53.64 4.97
C GLY A 33 -7.27 -54.41 6.26
N GLY A 34 -8.22 -53.97 7.08
CA GLY A 34 -8.66 -54.69 8.28
C GLY A 34 -8.76 -53.86 9.56
N ALA A 35 -10.01 -53.51 9.89
CA ALA A 35 -10.53 -52.90 11.12
C ALA A 35 -9.96 -53.39 12.46
N GLY A 36 -10.14 -52.61 13.55
CA GLY A 36 -9.99 -53.12 14.92
C GLY A 36 -10.07 -52.10 16.07
N ALA A 37 -11.26 -51.95 16.64
CA ALA A 37 -11.63 -51.29 17.90
C ALA A 37 -10.59 -50.99 19.01
N GLY A 38 -10.72 -49.79 19.60
CA GLY A 38 -11.00 -49.60 21.04
C GLY A 38 -9.89 -49.78 22.10
N GLY A 39 -9.54 -48.70 22.81
CA GLY A 39 -8.74 -48.78 24.05
C GLY A 39 -8.57 -47.45 24.79
N LYS A 40 -9.13 -47.32 26.00
CA LYS A 40 -8.89 -46.20 26.94
C LYS A 40 -7.72 -46.51 27.89
N ARG A 41 -7.21 -45.45 28.56
CA ARG A 41 -6.27 -45.39 29.73
C ARG A 41 -4.79 -45.19 29.33
N GLN A 42 -4.14 -44.08 29.68
CA GLN A 42 -3.78 -43.49 30.99
C GLN A 42 -2.42 -43.98 31.54
N ARG A 43 -1.52 -43.00 31.75
CA ARG A 43 -0.40 -42.93 32.73
C ARG A 43 0.60 -44.10 32.79
N ALA A 44 1.89 -43.78 32.60
CA ALA A 44 2.85 -43.66 33.71
C ALA A 44 4.21 -43.09 33.28
N ARG A 45 4.89 -42.38 34.20
CA ARG A 45 6.34 -42.12 34.15
C ARG A 45 7.06 -43.31 34.79
N ALA A 46 8.22 -43.72 34.26
CA ALA A 46 9.27 -44.35 35.05
C ALA A 46 10.66 -44.05 34.45
N ARG A 47 11.63 -43.70 35.32
CA ARG A 47 13.06 -43.63 35.00
C ARG A 47 13.70 -44.98 35.29
N VAL A 48 14.71 -45.38 34.52
CA VAL A 48 15.87 -46.14 35.02
C VAL A 48 17.13 -45.49 34.42
N ALA A 49 18.26 -45.57 35.13
CA ALA A 49 19.47 -44.78 34.88
C ALA A 49 20.74 -45.66 34.85
N ALA A 50 21.90 -44.99 34.71
CA ALA A 50 23.28 -45.48 34.80
C ALA A 50 23.86 -46.18 33.54
N ALA A 51 25.14 -46.02 33.19
CA ALA A 51 26.15 -45.01 33.56
C ALA A 51 27.39 -45.14 32.65
N MET A 52 28.16 -44.05 32.45
CA MET A 52 29.60 -43.94 32.74
C MET A 52 30.21 -42.62 32.20
N ARG A 53 31.08 -41.99 33.01
CA ARG A 53 31.99 -40.87 32.69
C ARG A 53 33.41 -41.45 32.52
N PRO A 54 34.34 -40.82 31.75
CA PRO A 54 35.16 -39.67 32.19
C PRO A 54 35.30 -38.56 31.10
N ALA A 55 35.93 -37.40 31.27
CA ALA A 55 36.39 -36.60 32.43
C ALA A 55 36.53 -35.12 31.98
N ASP A 56 36.90 -34.23 32.90
CA ASP A 56 36.77 -32.77 32.78
C ASP A 56 37.73 -32.06 31.82
N ALA A 57 37.25 -30.97 31.21
CA ALA A 57 38.06 -29.85 30.73
C ALA A 57 37.25 -28.54 30.78
N ALA A 58 37.11 -27.96 31.99
CA ALA A 58 36.57 -26.61 32.12
C ALA A 58 37.62 -25.58 31.65
N ALA A 59 37.37 -24.92 30.52
CA ALA A 59 38.19 -23.83 30.03
C ALA A 59 37.51 -22.49 30.32
N SER A 60 38.01 -21.78 31.33
CA SER A 60 37.64 -20.39 31.62
C SER A 60 38.11 -19.46 30.48
N VAL A 61 37.20 -18.74 29.85
CA VAL A 61 37.57 -17.53 29.09
C VAL A 61 37.71 -16.38 30.09
N ALA A 62 38.90 -16.28 30.67
CA ALA A 62 39.24 -15.19 31.57
C ALA A 62 39.38 -13.86 30.81
N GLN A 63 39.00 -12.76 31.45
CA GLN A 63 39.20 -11.41 30.94
C GLN A 63 40.71 -11.13 30.81
N ALA A 64 41.16 -10.78 29.60
CA ALA A 64 42.46 -10.17 29.37
C ALA A 64 42.31 -8.64 29.39
N ALA A 65 42.48 -8.03 30.56
CA ALA A 65 42.64 -6.58 30.66
C ALA A 65 44.10 -6.21 30.34
N SER A 66 44.33 -5.61 29.18
CA SER A 66 45.65 -5.06 28.80
C SER A 66 45.72 -3.57 29.12
N PRO A 67 46.60 -3.12 30.03
CA PRO A 67 46.87 -1.70 30.23
C PRO A 67 47.84 -1.22 29.15
N GLY A 68 47.30 -0.62 28.08
CA GLY A 68 48.09 -0.10 26.97
C GLY A 68 47.46 1.17 26.40
N GLY A 69 47.92 2.33 26.88
CA GLY A 69 47.50 3.63 26.36
C GLY A 69 48.04 3.89 24.95
N GLY A 70 47.34 3.39 23.94
CA GLY A 70 47.46 3.79 22.54
C GLY A 70 46.10 4.31 22.07
N ALA A 71 46.09 5.33 21.21
CA ALA A 71 44.85 5.95 20.76
C ALA A 71 43.94 4.92 20.07
N GLU A 72 42.82 4.57 20.72
CA GLU A 72 41.76 3.78 20.07
C GLU A 72 41.27 4.58 18.86
N GLY A 73 41.59 4.10 17.65
CA GLY A 73 40.87 4.52 16.47
C GLY A 73 39.39 4.28 16.72
N THR A 74 38.54 5.26 16.38
CA THR A 74 37.09 5.16 16.59
C THR A 74 36.63 3.80 16.04
N ARG A 75 35.91 3.02 16.86
CA ARG A 75 35.23 1.79 16.45
C ARG A 75 33.73 2.05 16.27
N ARG A 76 33.10 1.45 15.26
CA ARG A 76 31.67 1.63 15.03
C ARG A 76 30.86 1.12 16.24
N PRO A 77 29.78 1.81 16.66
CA PRO A 77 28.87 1.33 17.70
C PRO A 77 28.31 -0.07 17.41
N ARG A 78 28.17 -0.88 18.46
CA ARG A 78 27.48 -2.18 18.41
C ARG A 78 25.97 -2.00 18.56
N VAL A 79 25.20 -2.50 17.60
CA VAL A 79 23.74 -2.34 17.51
C VAL A 79 23.03 -3.62 17.97
N LEU A 80 22.24 -3.52 19.03
CA LEU A 80 21.32 -4.59 19.44
C LEU A 80 19.93 -4.32 18.85
N VAL A 81 19.28 -5.35 18.29
CA VAL A 81 17.93 -5.25 17.73
C VAL A 81 17.04 -6.32 18.36
N ALA A 82 15.99 -5.90 19.07
CA ALA A 82 14.97 -6.80 19.60
C ALA A 82 13.85 -6.97 18.55
N GLY A 83 13.77 -8.13 17.92
CA GLY A 83 12.76 -8.48 16.90
C GLY A 83 13.33 -8.64 15.49
N GLY A 84 13.21 -9.85 14.92
CA GLY A 84 13.51 -10.24 13.54
C GLY A 84 12.35 -10.01 12.56
N GLY A 85 11.45 -9.06 12.86
CA GLY A 85 10.44 -8.60 11.91
C GLY A 85 11.06 -7.85 10.72
N ILE A 86 10.24 -7.51 9.72
CA ILE A 86 10.69 -6.80 8.50
C ILE A 86 11.55 -5.57 8.83
N GLY A 87 11.09 -4.71 9.75
CA GLY A 87 11.83 -3.51 10.14
C GLY A 87 13.17 -3.79 10.83
N GLY A 88 13.22 -4.80 11.71
CA GLY A 88 14.45 -5.20 12.41
C GLY A 88 15.49 -5.81 11.48
N LEU A 89 15.07 -6.68 10.56
CA LEU A 89 15.96 -7.25 9.53
C LEU A 89 16.47 -6.19 8.55
N VAL A 90 15.62 -5.22 8.16
CA VAL A 90 16.01 -4.12 7.27
C VAL A 90 17.00 -3.17 7.95
N LEU A 91 16.79 -2.84 9.22
CA LEU A 91 17.78 -2.10 10.01
C LEU A 91 19.10 -2.87 10.09
N ALA A 92 19.05 -4.17 10.38
CA ALA A 92 20.25 -4.99 10.48
C ALA A 92 21.04 -5.04 9.17
N LEU A 93 20.34 -5.20 8.03
CA LEU A 93 20.94 -5.16 6.70
C LEU A 93 21.57 -3.79 6.41
N ALA A 94 20.85 -2.69 6.66
CA ALA A 94 21.32 -1.34 6.41
C ALA A 94 22.54 -0.97 7.27
N ALA A 95 22.54 -1.36 8.54
CA ALA A 95 23.66 -1.17 9.45
C ALA A 95 24.88 -2.05 9.07
N ARG A 96 24.67 -3.33 8.73
CA ARG A 96 25.72 -4.24 8.24
C ARG A 96 26.36 -3.74 6.94
N ARG A 97 25.57 -3.25 5.97
CA ARG A 97 26.07 -2.64 4.72
C ARG A 97 26.90 -1.38 4.96
N LYS A 98 26.73 -0.72 6.10
CA LYS A 98 27.57 0.40 6.59
C LYS A 98 28.71 -0.03 7.52
N GLY A 99 28.91 -1.34 7.74
CA GLY A 99 30.01 -1.88 8.55
C GLY A 99 29.81 -1.83 10.06
N TYR A 100 28.58 -1.65 10.55
CA TYR A 100 28.28 -1.76 11.99
C TYR A 100 28.26 -3.23 12.42
N GLU A 101 28.70 -3.50 13.65
CA GLU A 101 28.40 -4.77 14.31
C GLU A 101 26.93 -4.75 14.75
N VAL A 102 26.17 -5.77 14.38
CA VAL A 102 24.75 -5.89 14.69
C VAL A 102 24.47 -7.25 15.34
N THR A 103 23.47 -7.31 16.19
CA THR A 103 22.93 -8.56 16.74
C THR A 103 21.41 -8.46 16.79
N VAL A 104 20.72 -9.36 16.10
CA VAL A 104 19.25 -9.44 16.07
C VAL A 104 18.79 -10.58 16.98
N PHE A 105 17.94 -10.28 17.95
CA PHE A 105 17.30 -11.25 18.83
C PHE A 105 15.87 -11.47 18.35
N GLU A 106 15.55 -12.65 17.83
CA GLU A 106 14.19 -13.04 17.46
C GLU A 106 13.72 -14.21 18.32
N ARG A 107 12.47 -14.12 18.80
CA ARG A 107 11.85 -15.16 19.61
C ARG A 107 11.55 -16.43 18.80
N ASP A 108 11.13 -16.28 17.53
CA ASP A 108 10.75 -17.41 16.68
C ASP A 108 10.79 -17.06 15.17
N MET A 109 11.94 -17.28 14.53
CA MET A 109 12.09 -17.26 13.07
C MET A 109 11.36 -18.42 12.38
N SER A 110 10.93 -19.46 13.13
CA SER A 110 10.06 -20.52 12.61
C SER A 110 8.58 -20.12 12.62
N ALA A 111 8.19 -19.04 13.31
CA ALA A 111 6.88 -18.40 13.14
C ALA A 111 6.68 -17.91 11.70
N VAL A 112 7.77 -17.71 10.93
CA VAL A 112 7.70 -17.55 9.46
C VAL A 112 7.01 -18.74 8.79
N ARG A 113 7.24 -19.97 9.26
CA ARG A 113 6.63 -21.22 8.76
C ARG A 113 5.27 -21.55 9.39
N GLY A 114 5.03 -21.11 10.62
CA GLY A 114 3.74 -21.24 11.31
C GLY A 114 2.80 -20.08 10.99
N GLU A 115 2.63 -19.14 11.93
CA GLU A 115 1.75 -17.98 11.77
C GLU A 115 2.01 -17.15 10.50
N GLY A 116 3.24 -17.14 9.97
CA GLY A 116 3.67 -16.38 8.80
C GLY A 116 3.01 -16.82 7.50
N GLN A 117 2.83 -18.14 7.32
CA GLN A 117 2.04 -18.70 6.21
C GLN A 117 0.60 -18.18 6.25
N TYR A 118 0.05 -18.09 7.46
CA TYR A 118 -1.30 -17.62 7.75
C TYR A 118 -1.42 -16.08 7.87
N ARG A 119 -0.33 -15.31 7.88
CA ARG A 119 -0.36 -13.83 7.86
C ARG A 119 -0.47 -13.27 6.45
N GLY A 120 -0.30 -14.12 5.44
CA GLY A 120 -0.47 -13.84 4.03
C GLY A 120 0.53 -12.82 3.44
N PRO A 121 0.46 -12.59 2.12
CA PRO A 121 1.26 -11.60 1.42
C PRO A 121 1.16 -10.18 1.99
N ILE A 122 2.16 -9.37 1.65
CA ILE A 122 2.27 -7.96 2.00
C ILE A 122 2.55 -7.14 0.73
N GLN A 123 1.86 -6.01 0.62
CA GLN A 123 2.13 -5.01 -0.42
C GLN A 123 3.33 -4.14 0.01
N ILE A 124 4.39 -4.13 -0.81
CA ILE A 124 5.55 -3.26 -0.65
C ILE A 124 5.44 -2.17 -1.71
N GLN A 125 5.18 -0.95 -1.24
CA GLN A 125 4.94 0.22 -2.08
C GLN A 125 6.26 0.87 -2.52
N SER A 126 6.17 1.70 -3.57
CA SER A 126 7.31 2.33 -4.26
C SER A 126 8.32 3.02 -3.33
N ASN A 127 7.87 3.63 -2.24
CA ASN A 127 8.70 4.26 -1.22
C ASN A 127 9.61 3.25 -0.49
N ALA A 128 9.06 2.09 -0.12
CA ALA A 128 9.79 1.04 0.58
C ALA A 128 10.70 0.24 -0.37
N LEU A 129 10.27 -0.02 -1.60
CA LEU A 129 11.13 -0.63 -2.62
C LEU A 129 12.33 0.27 -2.94
N ALA A 130 12.13 1.58 -3.07
CA ALA A 130 13.22 2.54 -3.29
C ALA A 130 14.18 2.61 -2.08
N ALA A 131 13.68 2.49 -0.84
CA ALA A 131 14.51 2.39 0.35
C ALA A 131 15.34 1.09 0.37
N LEU A 132 14.77 -0.04 -0.06
CA LEU A 132 15.54 -1.29 -0.25
C LEU A 132 16.63 -1.13 -1.32
N GLU A 133 16.34 -0.50 -2.46
CA GLU A 133 17.36 -0.22 -3.50
C GLU A 133 18.53 0.64 -2.96
N ALA A 134 18.25 1.58 -2.06
CA ALA A 134 19.24 2.43 -1.42
C ALA A 134 20.05 1.72 -0.31
N ILE A 135 19.55 0.60 0.23
CA ILE A 135 20.27 -0.25 1.19
C ILE A 135 21.13 -1.27 0.45
N ASP A 136 20.52 -2.00 -0.46
CA ASP A 136 21.10 -3.14 -1.16
C ASP A 136 20.32 -3.43 -2.45
N MET A 137 20.95 -3.13 -3.57
CA MET A 137 20.38 -3.33 -4.90
C MET A 137 20.03 -4.81 -5.18
N SER A 138 20.85 -5.75 -4.72
CA SER A 138 20.65 -7.18 -4.99
C SER A 138 19.45 -7.73 -4.23
N VAL A 139 19.27 -7.30 -2.98
CA VAL A 139 18.11 -7.63 -2.15
C VAL A 139 16.84 -7.01 -2.72
N ALA A 140 16.89 -5.76 -3.16
CA ALA A 140 15.76 -5.10 -3.80
C ALA A 140 15.34 -5.82 -5.10
N GLU A 141 16.31 -6.28 -5.90
CA GLU A 141 16.05 -7.07 -7.11
C GLU A 141 15.45 -8.44 -6.82
N GLU A 142 15.92 -9.14 -5.79
CA GLU A 142 15.31 -10.41 -5.37
C GLU A 142 13.87 -10.19 -4.86
N VAL A 143 13.63 -9.19 -4.01
CA VAL A 143 12.27 -8.83 -3.55
C VAL A 143 11.36 -8.44 -4.71
N MET A 144 11.88 -7.72 -5.72
CA MET A 144 11.09 -7.38 -6.90
C MET A 144 10.80 -8.60 -7.77
N ARG A 145 11.77 -9.52 -7.95
CA ARG A 145 11.61 -10.74 -8.76
C ARG A 145 10.59 -11.71 -8.15
N GLU A 146 10.61 -11.89 -6.83
CA GLU A 146 9.66 -12.75 -6.11
C GLU A 146 8.30 -12.09 -5.86
N GLY A 147 8.16 -10.78 -6.12
CA GLY A 147 6.94 -10.01 -5.93
C GLY A 147 6.10 -9.88 -7.21
N CYS A 148 4.79 -10.11 -7.10
CA CYS A 148 3.83 -9.82 -8.16
C CYS A 148 3.67 -8.29 -8.34
N VAL A 149 3.79 -7.78 -9.57
CA VAL A 149 3.55 -6.35 -9.86
C VAL A 149 2.06 -6.09 -9.83
N THR A 150 1.59 -5.19 -8.98
CA THR A 150 0.18 -4.75 -8.99
C THR A 150 0.04 -3.25 -9.26
N GLY A 151 1.13 -2.49 -9.11
CA GLY A 151 1.13 -1.05 -9.28
C GLY A 151 1.00 -0.56 -10.73
N ASP A 152 1.10 -1.45 -11.72
CA ASP A 152 1.04 -1.23 -13.17
C ASP A 152 -0.37 -1.43 -13.78
N ARG A 153 -1.33 -1.86 -12.96
CA ARG A 153 -2.73 -2.15 -13.30
C ARG A 153 -3.68 -1.17 -12.61
N ILE A 154 -4.97 -1.24 -12.95
CA ILE A 154 -6.01 -0.48 -12.26
C ILE A 154 -6.10 -0.94 -10.81
N ASN A 155 -5.96 0.02 -9.90
CA ASN A 155 -6.18 -0.16 -8.47
C ASN A 155 -7.33 0.77 -8.04
N GLY A 156 -8.05 0.54 -6.94
CA GLY A 156 -9.02 1.54 -6.46
C GLY A 156 -10.14 1.10 -5.52
N LEU A 157 -11.16 1.96 -5.41
CA LEU A 157 -12.37 1.77 -4.62
C LEU A 157 -13.55 1.39 -5.50
N VAL A 158 -14.29 0.37 -5.08
CA VAL A 158 -15.49 -0.18 -5.73
C VAL A 158 -16.64 -0.16 -4.73
N ASP A 159 -17.87 -0.03 -5.23
CA ASP A 159 -19.07 -0.27 -4.42
C ASP A 159 -19.17 -1.76 -4.08
N GLY A 160 -19.34 -2.11 -2.81
CA GLY A 160 -19.38 -3.51 -2.37
C GLY A 160 -20.64 -4.26 -2.78
N ILE A 161 -21.73 -3.55 -3.07
CA ILE A 161 -23.00 -4.15 -3.48
C ILE A 161 -23.04 -4.30 -5.01
N SER A 162 -22.80 -3.23 -5.76
CA SER A 162 -22.91 -3.26 -7.23
C SER A 162 -21.62 -3.67 -7.94
N GLY A 163 -20.47 -3.67 -7.26
CA GLY A 163 -19.16 -3.91 -7.87
C GLY A 163 -18.67 -2.76 -8.76
N SER A 164 -19.44 -1.67 -8.91
CA SER A 164 -19.13 -0.55 -9.80
C SER A 164 -17.98 0.30 -9.27
N TRP A 165 -17.10 0.79 -10.14
CA TRP A 165 -15.97 1.64 -9.76
C TRP A 165 -16.44 2.96 -9.15
N TYR A 166 -16.16 3.16 -7.85
CA TYR A 166 -16.34 4.45 -7.21
C TYR A 166 -15.21 5.40 -7.64
N ILE A 167 -13.95 4.94 -7.56
CA ILE A 167 -12.79 5.68 -8.07
C ILE A 167 -11.60 4.74 -8.30
N LYS A 168 -10.80 5.04 -9.33
CA LYS A 168 -9.56 4.33 -9.68
C LYS A 168 -8.33 5.14 -9.25
N PHE A 169 -7.27 4.45 -8.86
CA PHE A 169 -6.02 4.98 -8.31
C PHE A 169 -4.89 4.72 -9.31
N ASP A 170 -4.22 5.77 -9.78
CA ASP A 170 -2.98 5.61 -10.53
C ASP A 170 -1.80 5.50 -9.57
N THR A 171 -1.27 4.29 -9.46
CA THR A 171 -0.07 3.95 -8.68
C THR A 171 1.18 3.82 -9.57
N PHE A 172 1.02 3.78 -10.89
CA PHE A 172 2.10 3.57 -11.85
C PHE A 172 2.78 4.91 -12.16
N THR A 173 2.00 5.87 -12.66
CA THR A 173 2.55 7.15 -13.16
C THR A 173 3.32 7.90 -12.08
N PRO A 174 2.83 8.05 -10.82
CA PRO A 174 3.59 8.72 -9.77
C PRO A 174 4.91 8.01 -9.40
N ALA A 175 5.00 6.69 -9.60
CA ALA A 175 6.25 5.94 -9.41
C ALA A 175 7.20 6.14 -10.59
N ALA A 176 6.69 5.98 -11.82
CA ALA A 176 7.46 6.09 -13.06
C ALA A 176 8.07 7.49 -13.25
N GLU A 177 7.28 8.56 -13.05
CA GLU A 177 7.73 9.95 -13.13
C GLU A 177 8.85 10.28 -12.12
N ARG A 178 8.86 9.60 -10.97
CA ARG A 178 9.85 9.79 -9.89
C ARG A 178 11.03 8.81 -9.96
N GLY A 179 11.08 7.96 -10.98
CA GLY A 179 12.09 6.90 -11.09
C GLY A 179 12.06 5.91 -9.93
N LEU A 180 10.87 5.55 -9.44
CA LEU A 180 10.68 4.60 -8.34
C LEU A 180 10.26 3.22 -8.86
N PRO A 181 10.56 2.14 -8.12
CA PRO A 181 10.03 0.83 -8.44
C PRO A 181 8.49 0.79 -8.37
N VAL A 182 7.87 0.03 -9.26
CA VAL A 182 6.41 -0.15 -9.25
C VAL A 182 6.01 -1.00 -8.05
N THR A 183 4.89 -0.65 -7.41
CA THR A 183 4.38 -1.35 -6.22
C THR A 183 4.15 -2.84 -6.49
N ARG A 184 4.62 -3.69 -5.57
CA ARG A 184 4.52 -5.16 -5.67
C ARG A 184 3.87 -5.78 -4.44
N VAL A 185 3.35 -6.99 -4.60
CA VAL A 185 2.83 -7.83 -3.52
C VAL A 185 3.66 -9.10 -3.45
N ILE A 186 4.21 -9.40 -2.27
CA ILE A 186 5.12 -10.51 -2.04
C ILE A 186 4.65 -11.32 -0.83
N SER A 187 4.86 -12.63 -0.84
CA SER A 187 4.74 -13.45 0.37
C SER A 187 5.60 -12.87 1.49
N ARG A 188 4.98 -12.61 2.65
CA ARG A 188 5.69 -12.11 3.84
C ARG A 188 6.82 -13.04 4.27
N MET A 189 6.63 -14.35 4.10
CA MET A 189 7.65 -15.35 4.36
C MET A 189 8.85 -15.19 3.43
N THR A 190 8.61 -15.07 2.12
CA THR A 190 9.65 -14.91 1.11
C THR A 190 10.43 -13.62 1.35
N LEU A 191 9.75 -12.51 1.64
CA LEU A 191 10.40 -11.25 2.01
C LEU A 191 11.31 -11.40 3.25
N GLN A 192 10.82 -12.02 4.33
CA GLN A 192 11.63 -12.24 5.53
C GLN A 192 12.81 -13.19 5.28
N GLN A 193 12.65 -14.22 4.44
CA GLN A 193 13.74 -15.13 4.06
C GLN A 193 14.82 -14.43 3.24
N ILE A 194 14.45 -13.60 2.26
CA ILE A 194 15.40 -12.79 1.48
C ILE A 194 16.20 -11.87 2.42
N LEU A 195 15.50 -11.14 3.29
CA LEU A 195 16.12 -10.23 4.25
C LEU A 195 17.05 -10.96 5.25
N ALA A 196 16.61 -12.09 5.82
CA ALA A 196 17.42 -12.87 6.75
C ALA A 196 18.70 -13.42 6.10
N ARG A 197 18.59 -14.01 4.90
CA ARG A 197 19.75 -14.47 4.11
C ARG A 197 20.74 -13.34 3.83
N ALA A 198 20.25 -12.13 3.54
CA ALA A 198 21.09 -10.98 3.24
C ALA A 198 21.75 -10.36 4.48
N VAL A 199 21.12 -10.46 5.65
CA VAL A 199 21.68 -10.05 6.95
C VAL A 199 22.81 -11.00 7.38
N GLY A 200 22.59 -12.31 7.20
CA GLY A 200 23.48 -13.39 7.62
C GLY A 200 22.95 -14.11 8.87
N ASP A 201 22.92 -15.44 8.83
CA ASP A 201 22.42 -16.28 9.94
C ASP A 201 23.28 -16.13 11.22
N ASP A 202 24.55 -15.70 11.10
CA ASP A 202 25.46 -15.39 12.21
C ASP A 202 25.01 -14.18 13.05
N VAL A 203 24.23 -13.28 12.45
CA VAL A 203 23.75 -12.04 13.08
C VAL A 203 22.43 -12.25 13.83
N ILE A 204 21.68 -13.30 13.48
CA ILE A 204 20.32 -13.56 13.96
C ILE A 204 20.33 -14.66 15.02
N LEU A 205 20.25 -14.29 16.29
CA LEU A 205 19.96 -15.24 17.35
C LEU A 205 18.46 -15.53 17.37
N ASN A 206 18.10 -16.72 16.86
CA ASN A 206 16.78 -17.30 17.07
C ASN A 206 16.56 -17.71 18.53
N ASP A 207 15.32 -18.04 18.89
CA ASP A 207 14.92 -18.52 20.23
C ASP A 207 15.40 -17.57 21.35
N SER A 208 15.44 -16.27 21.03
CA SER A 208 16.06 -15.22 21.84
C SER A 208 15.10 -14.03 21.96
N HIS A 209 14.27 -14.06 23.00
CA HIS A 209 13.26 -13.06 23.27
C HIS A 209 13.77 -12.04 24.29
N VAL A 210 13.98 -10.78 23.86
CA VAL A 210 14.33 -9.67 24.75
C VAL A 210 13.11 -9.28 25.58
N VAL A 211 13.24 -9.34 26.91
CA VAL A 211 12.14 -9.04 27.85
C VAL A 211 12.39 -7.79 28.69
N ASP A 212 13.65 -7.40 28.86
CA ASP A 212 14.06 -6.25 29.66
C ASP A 212 15.40 -5.65 29.17
N PHE A 213 15.77 -4.46 29.63
CA PHE A 213 17.08 -3.86 29.36
C PHE A 213 17.55 -2.92 30.48
N ILE A 214 18.86 -2.68 30.54
CA ILE A 214 19.50 -1.69 31.41
C ILE A 214 20.29 -0.72 30.55
N ASP A 215 19.98 0.58 30.59
CA ASP A 215 20.79 1.67 29.99
C ASP A 215 21.51 2.41 31.12
N ASP A 216 22.84 2.37 31.12
CA ASP A 216 23.69 3.06 32.12
C ASP A 216 24.20 4.43 31.66
N GLY A 217 23.81 4.88 30.46
CA GLY A 217 24.26 6.11 29.81
C GLY A 217 25.50 5.95 28.92
N ASN A 218 26.30 4.89 29.12
CA ASN A 218 27.47 4.54 28.30
C ASN A 218 27.23 3.30 27.43
N LYS A 219 26.48 2.33 27.96
CA LYS A 219 26.11 1.05 27.33
C LYS A 219 24.66 0.73 27.58
N VAL A 220 24.14 -0.20 26.78
CA VAL A 220 22.87 -0.86 27.05
C VAL A 220 23.06 -2.37 27.10
N THR A 221 22.51 -3.01 28.13
CA THR A 221 22.44 -4.46 28.26
C THR A 221 21.02 -4.93 27.98
N ALA A 222 20.82 -5.67 26.89
CA ALA A 222 19.58 -6.39 26.63
C ALA A 222 19.53 -7.67 27.47
N ILE A 223 18.36 -7.99 28.03
CA ILE A 223 18.12 -9.16 28.89
C ILE A 223 17.10 -10.07 28.18
N LEU A 224 17.49 -11.33 27.95
CA LEU A 224 16.61 -12.34 27.36
C LEU A 224 15.73 -13.02 28.40
N GLU A 225 14.63 -13.63 27.95
CA GLU A 225 13.69 -14.39 28.78
C GLU A 225 14.32 -15.54 29.58
N ASP A 226 15.40 -16.13 29.04
CA ASP A 226 16.20 -17.17 29.72
C ASP A 226 17.28 -16.63 30.68
N GLY A 227 17.36 -15.30 30.83
CA GLY A 227 18.32 -14.61 31.69
C GLY A 227 19.68 -14.33 31.06
N ARG A 228 19.96 -14.76 29.81
CA ARG A 228 21.17 -14.34 29.08
C ARG A 228 21.18 -12.82 28.89
N LYS A 229 22.38 -12.24 28.91
CA LYS A 229 22.59 -10.78 28.80
C LYS A 229 23.56 -10.47 27.67
N PHE A 230 23.25 -9.41 26.91
CA PHE A 230 24.05 -8.96 25.77
C PHE A 230 24.26 -7.44 25.87
N GLU A 231 25.52 -7.01 25.92
CA GLU A 231 25.90 -5.59 25.96
C GLU A 231 26.09 -5.03 24.55
N GLY A 232 25.65 -3.79 24.32
CA GLY A 232 25.88 -3.01 23.11
C GLY A 232 25.95 -1.51 23.36
N ASP A 233 26.20 -0.75 22.30
CA ASP A 233 26.29 0.71 22.34
C ASP A 233 24.90 1.39 22.18
N LEU A 234 23.93 0.69 21.59
CA LEU A 234 22.51 1.04 21.50
C LEU A 234 21.59 -0.18 21.32
N LEU A 235 20.31 -0.01 21.66
CA LEU A 235 19.25 -1.02 21.52
C LEU A 235 18.07 -0.44 20.74
N VAL A 236 17.57 -1.20 19.76
CA VAL A 236 16.38 -0.87 18.99
C VAL A 236 15.28 -1.90 19.22
N GLY A 237 14.14 -1.46 19.75
CA GLY A 237 12.94 -2.29 19.84
C GLY A 237 12.21 -2.32 18.51
N ALA A 238 12.27 -3.44 17.80
CA ALA A 238 11.53 -3.76 16.57
C ALA A 238 10.55 -4.94 16.80
N ASP A 239 10.18 -5.17 18.06
CA ASP A 239 9.45 -6.31 18.62
C ASP A 239 7.91 -6.18 18.53
N GLY A 240 7.43 -5.36 17.59
CA GLY A 240 6.02 -5.27 17.19
C GLY A 240 5.07 -4.60 18.19
N ILE A 241 3.77 -4.60 17.88
CA ILE A 241 2.72 -3.88 18.64
C ILE A 241 2.65 -4.22 20.14
N TRP A 242 3.14 -5.40 20.53
CA TRP A 242 3.21 -5.91 21.91
C TRP A 242 4.60 -5.75 22.56
N SER A 243 5.42 -4.85 22.02
CA SER A 243 6.81 -4.60 22.39
C SER A 243 7.08 -4.57 23.90
N LYS A 244 8.06 -5.38 24.33
CA LYS A 244 8.62 -5.41 25.68
C LYS A 244 9.55 -4.22 25.88
N VAL A 245 10.36 -3.87 24.88
CA VAL A 245 11.26 -2.70 24.94
C VAL A 245 10.46 -1.42 25.17
N ARG A 246 9.34 -1.24 24.45
CA ARG A 246 8.41 -0.12 24.65
C ARG A 246 7.82 -0.11 26.07
N LYS A 247 7.45 -1.28 26.60
CA LYS A 247 6.89 -1.41 27.96
C LYS A 247 7.90 -0.99 29.04
N VAL A 248 9.18 -1.31 28.87
CA VAL A 248 10.24 -0.89 29.80
C VAL A 248 10.52 0.61 29.68
N LEU A 249 10.52 1.16 28.45
CA LEU A 249 10.71 2.59 28.20
C LEU A 249 9.62 3.49 28.81
N PHE A 250 8.35 3.10 28.67
CA PHE A 250 7.20 3.99 28.90
C PHE A 250 6.13 3.42 29.86
N GLY A 251 6.35 2.24 30.44
CA GLY A 251 5.36 1.53 31.25
C GLY A 251 4.34 0.72 30.42
N GLN A 252 3.43 0.04 31.11
CA GLN A 252 2.34 -0.69 30.47
C GLN A 252 1.33 0.30 29.87
N SER A 253 1.08 0.17 28.57
CA SER A 253 -0.07 0.79 27.91
C SER A 253 -0.55 -0.14 26.80
N ASP A 254 -1.84 -0.50 26.82
CA ASP A 254 -2.38 -1.48 25.89
C ASP A 254 -2.55 -0.90 24.48
N ALA A 255 -2.72 -1.77 23.49
CA ALA A 255 -3.02 -1.34 22.13
C ALA A 255 -4.50 -0.97 22.01
N THR A 256 -4.82 0.05 21.22
CA THR A 256 -6.21 0.48 21.02
C THR A 256 -6.88 -0.43 20.01
N TYR A 257 -7.99 -1.06 20.40
CA TYR A 257 -8.81 -1.81 19.45
C TYR A 257 -9.43 -0.85 18.44
N SER A 258 -9.33 -1.18 17.15
CA SER A 258 -9.80 -0.33 16.05
C SER A 258 -11.32 -0.33 15.85
N GLU A 259 -12.06 -1.12 16.65
CA GLU A 259 -13.47 -1.51 16.43
C GLU A 259 -13.71 -2.52 15.29
N TYR A 260 -12.66 -3.05 14.65
CA TYR A 260 -12.80 -4.01 13.53
C TYR A 260 -12.13 -5.36 13.80
N THR A 261 -12.90 -6.42 13.53
CA THR A 261 -12.37 -7.75 13.23
C THR A 261 -12.10 -7.83 11.73
N CYS A 262 -10.99 -8.47 11.37
CA CYS A 262 -10.58 -8.76 10.00
C CYS A 262 -10.52 -10.28 9.81
N TYR A 263 -11.19 -10.78 8.78
CA TYR A 263 -11.02 -12.14 8.27
C TYR A 263 -10.07 -12.07 7.08
N THR A 264 -9.09 -12.98 7.00
CA THR A 264 -8.14 -13.03 5.88
C THR A 264 -8.16 -14.38 5.22
N GLY A 265 -7.99 -14.42 3.90
CA GLY A 265 -7.87 -15.65 3.12
C GLY A 265 -7.00 -15.50 1.88
N ILE A 266 -6.62 -16.63 1.30
CA ILE A 266 -5.96 -16.73 0.00
C ILE A 266 -6.73 -17.76 -0.81
N ALA A 267 -7.30 -17.35 -1.94
CA ALA A 267 -8.03 -18.21 -2.86
C ALA A 267 -7.13 -18.66 -4.02
N ASP A 268 -7.23 -19.92 -4.42
CA ASP A 268 -6.76 -20.41 -5.71
C ASP A 268 -7.79 -20.04 -6.78
N PHE A 269 -7.74 -18.77 -7.20
CA PHE A 269 -8.74 -18.14 -8.03
C PHE A 269 -8.10 -17.06 -8.91
N VAL A 270 -8.42 -17.08 -10.21
CA VAL A 270 -7.95 -16.08 -11.18
C VAL A 270 -9.14 -15.27 -11.69
N PRO A 271 -9.32 -14.02 -11.22
CA PRO A 271 -10.34 -13.11 -11.74
C PRO A 271 -10.21 -12.92 -13.27
N PRO A 272 -11.32 -12.79 -14.02
CA PRO A 272 -11.28 -12.53 -15.47
C PRO A 272 -10.62 -11.21 -15.88
N ASP A 273 -10.43 -10.30 -14.92
CA ASP A 273 -9.83 -8.98 -15.08
C ASP A 273 -8.40 -8.90 -14.50
N ILE A 274 -7.76 -10.06 -14.23
CA ILE A 274 -6.43 -10.10 -13.61
C ILE A 274 -5.39 -9.27 -14.38
N ASP A 275 -5.39 -9.30 -15.72
CA ASP A 275 -4.42 -8.55 -16.54
C ASP A 275 -4.62 -7.03 -16.51
N THR A 276 -5.78 -6.55 -16.01
CA THR A 276 -6.14 -5.13 -16.00
C THR A 276 -6.33 -4.53 -14.62
N VAL A 277 -6.56 -5.36 -13.59
CA VAL A 277 -6.83 -4.93 -12.21
C VAL A 277 -5.88 -5.62 -11.23
N GLY A 278 -5.15 -4.84 -10.42
CA GLY A 278 -4.22 -5.36 -9.40
C GLY A 278 -4.82 -5.45 -8.00
N TYR A 279 -5.64 -4.46 -7.61
CA TYR A 279 -6.10 -4.26 -6.24
C TYR A 279 -7.46 -3.55 -6.17
N ARG A 280 -8.35 -4.00 -5.28
CA ARG A 280 -9.68 -3.41 -5.05
C ARG A 280 -10.00 -3.30 -3.57
N VAL A 281 -10.66 -2.21 -3.18
CA VAL A 281 -11.35 -2.04 -1.89
C VAL A 281 -12.84 -1.85 -2.15
N PHE A 282 -13.63 -2.86 -1.82
CA PHE A 282 -15.08 -2.87 -1.89
C PHE A 282 -15.67 -2.22 -0.63
N LEU A 283 -16.33 -1.09 -0.83
CA LEU A 283 -16.84 -0.23 0.24
C LEU A 283 -18.26 -0.63 0.68
N GLY A 284 -18.53 -0.58 1.97
CA GLY A 284 -19.84 -0.87 2.54
C GLY A 284 -20.06 -0.22 3.90
N HIS A 285 -21.31 -0.19 4.34
CA HIS A 285 -21.63 0.39 5.64
C HIS A 285 -21.20 -0.56 6.77
N LYS A 286 -20.35 -0.09 7.68
CA LYS A 286 -19.75 -0.82 8.82
C LYS A 286 -18.83 -2.00 8.45
N GLN A 287 -18.60 -2.25 7.17
CA GLN A 287 -17.76 -3.35 6.69
C GLN A 287 -17.19 -3.05 5.31
N TYR A 288 -16.00 -3.57 5.00
CA TYR A 288 -15.36 -3.42 3.69
C TYR A 288 -14.53 -4.66 3.38
N PHE A 289 -14.35 -4.93 2.09
CA PHE A 289 -13.59 -6.09 1.61
C PHE A 289 -12.44 -5.59 0.73
N VAL A 290 -11.28 -6.23 0.80
CA VAL A 290 -10.10 -5.90 0.01
C VAL A 290 -9.69 -7.16 -0.75
N SER A 291 -9.36 -7.03 -2.03
CA SER A 291 -8.78 -8.12 -2.83
C SER A 291 -7.52 -7.64 -3.55
N SER A 292 -6.48 -8.46 -3.55
CA SER A 292 -5.21 -8.20 -4.25
C SER A 292 -4.74 -9.44 -4.98
N ASP A 293 -4.23 -9.23 -6.20
CA ASP A 293 -3.38 -10.23 -6.85
C ASP A 293 -2.09 -10.43 -6.04
N VAL A 294 -1.65 -11.69 -5.93
CA VAL A 294 -0.39 -12.09 -5.29
C VAL A 294 0.48 -12.98 -6.18
N GLY A 295 0.08 -13.17 -7.45
CA GLY A 295 0.76 -13.99 -8.44
C GLY A 295 0.41 -15.48 -8.37
N ALA A 296 0.97 -16.24 -9.31
CA ALA A 296 0.88 -17.71 -9.35
C ALA A 296 -0.56 -18.29 -9.28
N GLY A 297 -1.55 -17.56 -9.80
CA GLY A 297 -2.95 -17.99 -9.82
C GLY A 297 -3.73 -17.77 -8.52
N LYS A 298 -3.16 -17.02 -7.56
CA LYS A 298 -3.74 -16.81 -6.23
C LYS A 298 -4.18 -15.37 -6.02
N MET A 299 -5.28 -15.20 -5.29
CA MET A 299 -5.81 -13.91 -4.83
C MET A 299 -5.83 -13.87 -3.30
N GLN A 300 -5.22 -12.85 -2.70
CA GLN A 300 -5.39 -12.57 -1.28
C GLN A 300 -6.60 -11.66 -1.07
N TRP A 301 -7.33 -11.89 0.04
CA TRP A 301 -8.37 -10.97 0.47
C TRP A 301 -8.40 -10.73 1.99
N TYR A 302 -9.00 -9.60 2.35
CA TYR A 302 -9.24 -9.16 3.72
C TYR A 302 -10.68 -8.65 3.84
N ALA A 303 -11.46 -9.19 4.78
CA ALA A 303 -12.84 -8.83 5.03
C ALA A 303 -12.95 -8.20 6.42
N PHE A 304 -13.20 -6.91 6.49
CA PHE A 304 -13.27 -6.16 7.74
C PHE A 304 -14.72 -5.92 8.14
N HIS A 305 -15.07 -6.24 9.38
CA HIS A 305 -16.42 -6.10 9.93
C HIS A 305 -16.36 -5.43 11.30
N LYS A 306 -17.25 -4.46 11.55
CA LYS A 306 -17.32 -3.75 12.84
C LYS A 306 -18.04 -4.60 13.89
N GLU A 307 -17.28 -5.28 14.74
CA GLU A 307 -17.78 -6.10 15.86
C GLU A 307 -16.87 -5.93 17.11
N PRO A 308 -17.33 -6.28 18.32
CA PRO A 308 -16.49 -6.27 19.52
C PRO A 308 -15.28 -7.23 19.42
N ALA A 309 -14.18 -6.88 20.07
CA ALA A 309 -12.99 -7.73 20.16
C ALA A 309 -13.24 -8.99 21.00
N GLY A 310 -12.43 -10.02 20.78
CA GLY A 310 -12.46 -11.29 21.50
C GLY A 310 -13.48 -12.30 20.98
N GLY A 311 -14.16 -12.01 19.86
CA GLY A 311 -15.11 -12.93 19.24
C GLY A 311 -14.45 -14.21 18.70
N THR A 312 -15.24 -15.28 18.63
CA THR A 312 -14.84 -16.57 18.04
C THR A 312 -15.96 -17.07 17.14
N ASP A 313 -15.57 -17.83 16.11
CA ASP A 313 -16.50 -18.49 15.20
C ASP A 313 -16.63 -19.98 15.57
N PRO A 314 -17.76 -20.62 15.24
CA PRO A 314 -17.86 -22.08 15.29
C PRO A 314 -16.77 -22.74 14.43
N GLU A 315 -16.34 -23.94 14.84
CA GLU A 315 -15.48 -24.78 14.02
C GLU A 315 -16.15 -25.03 12.66
N ASN A 316 -15.39 -24.80 11.58
CA ASN A 316 -15.86 -24.80 10.19
C ASN A 316 -17.05 -23.84 9.88
N GLY A 317 -17.24 -22.79 10.67
CA GLY A 317 -18.30 -21.80 10.52
C GLY A 317 -17.93 -20.49 9.81
N LYS A 318 -16.65 -20.25 9.48
CA LYS A 318 -16.17 -18.92 9.07
C LYS A 318 -16.65 -18.52 7.68
N LYS A 319 -16.56 -19.42 6.69
CA LYS A 319 -17.08 -19.21 5.32
C LYS A 319 -18.57 -18.93 5.36
N LYS A 320 -19.34 -19.72 6.11
CA LYS A 320 -20.79 -19.52 6.26
C LYS A 320 -21.10 -18.14 6.83
N ARG A 321 -20.47 -17.77 7.95
CA ARG A 321 -20.64 -16.44 8.58
C ARG A 321 -20.24 -15.30 7.64
N LEU A 322 -19.17 -15.46 6.86
CA LEU A 322 -18.75 -14.47 5.86
C LEU A 322 -19.78 -14.33 4.74
N LEU A 323 -20.36 -15.41 4.23
CA LEU A 323 -21.45 -15.36 3.25
C LEU A 323 -22.73 -14.71 3.81
N GLU A 324 -22.98 -14.82 5.12
CA GLU A 324 -24.06 -14.11 5.82
C GLU A 324 -23.75 -12.60 5.97
N ILE A 325 -22.53 -12.23 6.38
CA ILE A 325 -22.08 -10.84 6.54
C ILE A 325 -22.04 -10.10 5.18
N PHE A 326 -21.53 -10.76 4.14
CA PHE A 326 -21.39 -10.23 2.79
C PHE A 326 -22.55 -10.65 1.88
N ASN A 327 -23.71 -11.01 2.45
CA ASN A 327 -24.91 -11.29 1.69
C ASN A 327 -25.34 -10.08 0.85
N GLY A 328 -25.68 -10.32 -0.42
CA GLY A 328 -26.03 -9.26 -1.38
C GLY A 328 -24.86 -8.41 -1.88
N TRP A 329 -23.61 -8.77 -1.56
CA TRP A 329 -22.43 -8.13 -2.16
C TRP A 329 -22.18 -8.64 -3.58
N CYS A 330 -21.35 -7.92 -4.32
CA CYS A 330 -21.03 -8.23 -5.71
C CYS A 330 -20.30 -9.58 -5.86
N ASP A 331 -20.38 -10.14 -7.06
CA ASP A 331 -19.87 -11.47 -7.37
C ASP A 331 -18.38 -11.62 -7.06
N ASN A 332 -17.56 -10.59 -7.30
CA ASN A 332 -16.13 -10.61 -7.00
C ASN A 332 -15.80 -10.93 -5.54
N VAL A 333 -16.65 -10.52 -4.58
CA VAL A 333 -16.45 -10.77 -3.15
C VAL A 333 -16.95 -12.16 -2.76
N VAL A 334 -18.13 -12.53 -3.25
CA VAL A 334 -18.76 -13.83 -2.96
C VAL A 334 -17.97 -14.99 -3.56
N ASP A 335 -17.47 -14.84 -4.79
CA ASP A 335 -16.68 -15.86 -5.48
C ASP A 335 -15.34 -16.11 -4.77
N LEU A 336 -14.67 -15.06 -4.27
CA LEU A 336 -13.43 -15.20 -3.47
C LEU A 336 -13.66 -15.92 -2.13
N ILE A 337 -14.74 -15.60 -1.42
CA ILE A 337 -15.11 -16.29 -0.16
C ILE A 337 -15.40 -17.77 -0.44
N ASN A 338 -16.12 -18.08 -1.52
CA ASN A 338 -16.42 -19.45 -1.92
C ASN A 338 -15.17 -20.24 -2.31
N ALA A 339 -14.27 -19.64 -3.09
CA ALA A 339 -13.02 -20.26 -3.60
C ALA A 339 -11.88 -20.38 -2.56
N THR A 340 -12.08 -19.92 -1.32
CA THR A 340 -11.09 -20.05 -0.25
C THR A 340 -11.43 -21.22 0.67
N ASP A 341 -10.50 -22.11 0.98
CA ASP A 341 -10.75 -23.21 1.93
C ASP A 341 -11.07 -22.70 3.35
N GLU A 342 -11.99 -23.36 4.05
CA GLU A 342 -12.47 -22.95 5.39
C GLU A 342 -11.32 -22.86 6.44
N GLU A 343 -10.34 -23.76 6.33
CA GLU A 343 -9.14 -23.79 7.18
C GLU A 343 -8.15 -22.66 6.85
N ALA A 344 -8.19 -22.12 5.63
CA ALA A 344 -7.38 -20.98 5.20
C ALA A 344 -7.98 -19.62 5.61
N ILE A 345 -9.22 -19.59 6.12
CA ILE A 345 -9.90 -18.38 6.61
C ILE A 345 -9.54 -18.14 8.08
N LEU A 346 -9.05 -16.94 8.38
CA LEU A 346 -8.49 -16.60 9.69
C LEU A 346 -9.10 -15.31 10.23
N ARG A 347 -9.70 -15.38 11.42
CA ARG A 347 -10.24 -14.23 12.17
C ARG A 347 -9.14 -13.58 13.01
N ARG A 348 -8.99 -12.25 12.94
CA ARG A 348 -8.07 -11.46 13.79
C ARG A 348 -8.70 -10.12 14.15
N ASP A 349 -8.56 -9.70 15.39
CA ASP A 349 -8.96 -8.36 15.81
C ASP A 349 -7.85 -7.35 15.48
N ILE A 350 -8.22 -6.19 14.92
CA ILE A 350 -7.28 -5.17 14.48
C ILE A 350 -7.04 -4.16 15.59
N TYR A 351 -5.78 -3.99 15.97
CA TYR A 351 -5.33 -3.03 16.97
C TYR A 351 -4.34 -2.04 16.35
N ASP A 352 -4.33 -0.81 16.86
CA ASP A 352 -3.32 0.20 16.57
C ASP A 352 -2.81 0.84 17.86
N ARG A 353 -1.91 1.83 17.73
CA ARG A 353 -1.49 2.70 18.84
C ARG A 353 -1.59 4.16 18.41
N PRO A 354 -2.10 5.09 19.24
CA PRO A 354 -2.03 6.52 18.94
C PRO A 354 -0.58 6.96 18.66
N PRO A 355 -0.33 7.86 17.69
CA PRO A 355 1.01 8.40 17.44
C PRO A 355 1.61 9.04 18.69
N THR A 356 2.92 8.85 18.87
CA THR A 356 3.71 9.42 19.97
C THR A 356 4.89 10.23 19.41
N PHE A 357 5.21 11.34 20.07
CA PHE A 357 6.42 12.14 19.81
C PHE A 357 7.66 11.58 20.51
N ASN A 358 7.48 10.66 21.47
CA ASN A 358 8.57 10.02 22.22
C ASN A 358 8.72 8.58 21.73
N TRP A 359 9.83 8.29 21.05
CA TRP A 359 10.12 6.97 20.45
C TRP A 359 11.20 6.19 21.21
N GLY A 360 11.99 6.85 22.03
CA GLY A 360 13.05 6.22 22.81
C GLY A 360 13.47 7.05 24.02
N LYS A 361 14.46 6.55 24.77
CA LYS A 361 15.15 7.29 25.84
C LYS A 361 16.60 6.82 25.91
N GLY A 362 17.53 7.75 26.12
CA GLY A 362 18.96 7.43 26.18
C GLY A 362 19.43 6.68 24.93
N ARG A 363 20.10 5.54 25.14
CA ARG A 363 20.65 4.65 24.11
C ARG A 363 19.64 3.68 23.50
N VAL A 364 18.37 3.83 23.85
CA VAL A 364 17.28 2.96 23.38
C VAL A 364 16.29 3.76 22.53
N THR A 365 15.88 3.19 21.40
CA THR A 365 14.80 3.70 20.55
C THR A 365 13.92 2.56 20.02
N LEU A 366 12.84 2.91 19.34
CA LEU A 366 11.84 1.98 18.81
C LEU A 366 11.64 2.21 17.31
N LEU A 367 11.27 1.15 16.60
CA LEU A 367 11.16 1.11 15.15
C LEU A 367 9.96 0.25 14.70
N GLY A 368 9.21 0.74 13.71
CA GLY A 368 8.04 0.01 13.19
C GLY A 368 6.88 -0.07 14.19
N ASP A 369 6.16 -1.19 14.16
CA ASP A 369 4.96 -1.44 14.97
C ASP A 369 5.19 -1.33 16.49
N SER A 370 6.43 -1.40 16.98
CA SER A 370 6.76 -1.19 18.40
C SER A 370 6.48 0.24 18.88
N VAL A 371 6.40 1.22 17.98
CA VAL A 371 6.09 2.62 18.32
C VAL A 371 4.93 3.21 17.54
N HIS A 372 4.71 2.78 16.29
CA HIS A 372 3.71 3.39 15.40
C HIS A 372 2.76 2.41 14.71
N ALA A 373 2.49 1.25 15.35
CA ALA A 373 1.46 0.31 14.89
C ALA A 373 0.17 1.03 14.47
N MET A 374 -0.24 0.78 13.22
CA MET A 374 -1.29 1.51 12.51
C MET A 374 -2.27 0.57 11.84
N GLN A 375 -3.46 1.09 11.54
CA GLN A 375 -4.48 0.34 10.81
C GLN A 375 -4.00 0.02 9.37
N PRO A 376 -4.34 -1.16 8.82
CA PRO A 376 -3.77 -1.65 7.55
C PRO A 376 -4.26 -0.90 6.30
N ASN A 377 -5.16 0.07 6.44
CA ASN A 377 -5.98 0.68 5.38
C ASN A 377 -5.23 1.42 4.27
N LEU A 378 -3.94 1.71 4.44
CA LEU A 378 -3.06 2.25 3.40
C LEU A 378 -1.95 1.29 2.97
N GLY A 379 -1.84 0.09 3.54
CA GLY A 379 -0.75 -0.86 3.29
C GLY A 379 0.64 -0.35 3.70
N GLN A 380 0.73 0.71 4.52
CA GLN A 380 1.98 1.44 4.76
C GLN A 380 2.75 1.05 6.03
N GLY A 381 2.19 0.29 6.98
CA GLY A 381 2.89 -0.04 8.25
C GLY A 381 4.26 -0.70 8.05
N GLY A 382 4.30 -1.77 7.24
CA GLY A 382 5.56 -2.43 6.86
C GLY A 382 6.48 -1.54 6.01
N CYS A 383 5.91 -0.68 5.16
CA CYS A 383 6.67 0.27 4.35
C CYS A 383 7.34 1.36 5.21
N MET A 384 6.66 1.86 6.25
CA MET A 384 7.22 2.78 7.22
C MET A 384 8.34 2.13 8.04
N ALA A 385 8.19 0.87 8.46
CA ALA A 385 9.24 0.14 9.16
C ALA A 385 10.50 -0.10 8.29
N ILE A 386 10.34 -0.27 6.97
CA ILE A 386 11.47 -0.32 6.02
C ILE A 386 12.18 1.03 5.93
N GLU A 387 11.42 2.12 5.75
CA GLU A 387 11.97 3.49 5.73
C GLU A 387 12.67 3.87 7.05
N ASP A 388 12.15 3.41 8.20
CA ASP A 388 12.76 3.64 9.50
C ASP A 388 14.15 2.99 9.61
N GLY A 389 14.27 1.73 9.18
CA GLY A 389 15.53 0.98 9.22
C GLY A 389 16.60 1.63 8.35
N TYR A 390 16.21 2.13 7.18
CA TYR A 390 17.06 2.97 6.34
C TYR A 390 17.48 4.25 7.06
N GLN A 391 16.52 5.05 7.55
CA GLN A 391 16.78 6.37 8.11
C GLN A 391 17.67 6.29 9.36
N LEU A 392 17.45 5.31 10.23
CA LEU A 392 18.28 5.10 11.42
C LEU A 392 19.72 4.77 11.04
N ALA A 393 19.93 3.87 10.07
CA ALA A 393 21.25 3.54 9.58
C ALA A 393 21.95 4.73 8.88
N VAL A 394 21.19 5.62 8.23
CA VAL A 394 21.71 6.88 7.67
C VAL A 394 22.14 7.87 8.75
N GLU A 395 21.33 8.09 9.79
CA GLU A 395 21.69 9.01 10.88
C GLU A 395 22.86 8.49 11.73
N LEU A 396 22.96 7.18 11.93
CA LEU A 396 24.15 6.57 12.54
C LEU A 396 25.40 6.84 11.68
N GLU A 397 25.34 6.64 10.37
CA GLU A 397 26.50 6.85 9.47
C GLU A 397 26.96 8.30 9.40
N LYS A 398 26.04 9.28 9.35
CA LYS A 398 26.41 10.70 9.38
C LYS A 398 27.20 11.04 10.64
N SER A 399 26.67 10.61 11.79
CA SER A 399 27.26 10.83 13.11
C SER A 399 28.61 10.13 13.27
N TRP A 400 28.76 8.96 12.65
CA TRP A 400 30.02 8.25 12.54
C TRP A 400 31.05 9.01 11.71
N GLN A 401 30.67 9.52 10.54
CA GLN A 401 31.56 10.31 9.69
C GLN A 401 31.94 11.64 10.33
N GLU A 402 31.04 12.28 11.09
CA GLU A 402 31.33 13.46 11.90
C GLU A 402 32.33 13.14 13.03
N SER A 403 32.14 12.04 13.74
CA SER A 403 33.05 11.52 14.77
C SER A 403 34.45 11.23 14.20
N ALA A 404 34.53 10.51 13.09
CA ALA A 404 35.78 10.17 12.42
C ALA A 404 36.53 11.41 11.87
N LYS A 405 35.81 12.46 11.44
CA LYS A 405 36.41 13.74 10.98
C LYS A 405 36.88 14.64 12.11
N SER A 406 36.14 14.66 13.23
CA SER A 406 36.44 15.54 14.38
C SER A 406 37.38 14.91 15.41
N GLY A 407 37.55 13.58 15.40
CA GLY A 407 38.26 12.84 16.43
C GLY A 407 37.52 12.75 17.77
N THR A 408 36.25 13.20 17.82
CA THR A 408 35.42 13.14 19.04
C THR A 408 34.58 11.87 19.06
N PRO A 409 34.26 11.29 20.23
CA PRO A 409 33.38 10.11 20.32
C PRO A 409 32.01 10.36 19.68
N MET A 410 31.48 9.36 18.97
CA MET A 410 30.17 9.45 18.33
C MET A 410 29.04 9.59 19.37
N ASP A 411 28.28 10.68 19.28
CA ASP A 411 27.05 10.84 20.06
C ASP A 411 25.91 10.00 19.48
N VAL A 412 25.85 8.76 19.95
CA VAL A 412 24.81 7.78 19.65
C VAL A 412 23.42 8.33 20.01
N VAL A 413 23.26 8.99 21.15
CA VAL A 413 21.94 9.43 21.64
C VAL A 413 21.36 10.50 20.72
N SER A 414 22.17 11.49 20.31
CA SER A 414 21.76 12.48 19.31
C SER A 414 21.46 11.86 17.94
N SER A 415 22.17 10.80 17.56
CA SER A 415 21.85 10.04 16.33
C SER A 415 20.44 9.45 16.39
N LEU A 416 20.06 8.83 17.52
CA LEU A 416 18.71 8.29 17.72
C LEU A 416 17.66 9.41 17.70
N ARG A 417 17.89 10.54 18.38
CA ARG A 417 16.94 11.66 18.38
C ARG A 417 16.75 12.29 16.99
N ARG A 418 17.80 12.36 16.17
CA ARG A 418 17.70 12.81 14.76
C ARG A 418 16.83 11.87 13.93
N TYR A 419 17.07 10.56 14.03
CA TYR A 419 16.24 9.53 13.40
C TYR A 419 14.75 9.72 13.77
N GLU A 420 14.45 9.80 15.07
CA GLU A 420 13.07 9.97 15.55
C GLU A 420 12.44 11.24 14.97
N LYS A 421 13.13 12.38 15.04
CA LYS A 421 12.65 13.67 14.50
C LYS A 421 12.32 13.62 13.00
N GLU A 422 13.17 12.98 12.20
CA GLU A 422 12.95 12.84 10.75
C GLU A 422 11.78 11.91 10.41
N ARG A 423 11.46 10.94 11.28
CA ARG A 423 10.41 9.94 11.06
C ARG A 423 9.05 10.31 11.62
N ILE A 424 9.00 10.92 12.82
CA ILE A 424 7.77 11.22 13.58
C ILE A 424 6.71 11.91 12.71
N LEU A 425 7.08 12.98 11.99
CA LEU A 425 6.10 13.74 11.18
C LEU A 425 5.52 12.89 10.04
N ARG A 426 6.38 12.21 9.26
CA ARG A 426 5.93 11.38 8.13
C ARG A 426 5.05 10.24 8.60
N VAL A 427 5.47 9.53 9.64
CA VAL A 427 4.73 8.40 10.21
C VAL A 427 3.40 8.86 10.82
N SER A 428 3.37 9.98 11.55
CA SER A 428 2.13 10.49 12.16
C SER A 428 1.10 10.89 11.11
N VAL A 429 1.53 11.50 9.98
CA VAL A 429 0.64 11.82 8.86
C VAL A 429 0.11 10.54 8.18
N ILE A 430 0.97 9.57 7.90
CA ILE A 430 0.56 8.26 7.34
C ILE A 430 -0.43 7.54 8.25
N HIS A 431 -0.20 7.55 9.56
CA HIS A 431 -1.08 6.95 10.58
C HIS A 431 -2.46 7.62 10.61
N GLY A 432 -2.48 8.96 10.65
CA GLY A 432 -3.72 9.74 10.58
C GLY A 432 -4.50 9.47 9.30
N LEU A 433 -3.83 9.43 8.14
CA LEU A 433 -4.45 9.07 6.86
C LEU A 433 -4.99 7.62 6.86
N ALA A 434 -4.32 6.67 7.51
CA ALA A 434 -4.79 5.28 7.61
C ALA A 434 -6.09 5.17 8.45
N ARG A 435 -6.15 5.86 9.60
CA ARG A 435 -7.38 5.96 10.40
C ARG A 435 -8.52 6.65 9.63
N MET A 436 -8.22 7.73 8.92
CA MET A 436 -9.21 8.42 8.08
C MET A 436 -9.72 7.52 6.96
N ALA A 437 -8.85 6.75 6.30
CA ALA A 437 -9.24 5.79 5.27
C ALA A 437 -10.16 4.69 5.83
N ALA A 438 -9.91 4.19 7.04
CA ALA A 438 -10.79 3.23 7.72
C ALA A 438 -12.18 3.81 7.99
N ILE A 439 -12.24 5.03 8.57
CA ILE A 439 -13.50 5.73 8.84
C ILE A 439 -14.28 5.99 7.54
N MET A 440 -13.61 6.46 6.48
CA MET A 440 -14.24 6.70 5.18
C MET A 440 -14.77 5.42 4.53
N ALA A 441 -14.04 4.31 4.64
CA ALA A 441 -14.45 3.04 4.05
C ALA A 441 -15.71 2.45 4.73
N THR A 442 -15.87 2.65 6.04
CA THR A 442 -16.93 2.03 6.85
C THR A 442 -18.13 2.94 7.09
N THR A 443 -17.95 4.26 7.00
CA THR A 443 -19.06 5.23 6.94
C THR A 443 -19.71 5.31 5.56
N TYR A 444 -19.13 4.65 4.55
CA TYR A 444 -19.64 4.62 3.19
C TYR A 444 -21.12 4.21 3.14
N ARG A 445 -21.93 5.03 2.47
CA ARG A 445 -23.33 4.76 2.15
C ARG A 445 -23.58 5.15 0.69
N PRO A 446 -24.01 4.22 -0.18
CA PRO A 446 -24.23 4.55 -1.59
C PRO A 446 -25.43 5.47 -1.79
N TYR A 447 -26.50 5.24 -1.02
CA TYR A 447 -27.80 5.91 -1.15
C TYR A 447 -28.32 6.39 0.21
N LEU A 448 -29.28 7.32 0.19
CA LEU A 448 -30.06 7.70 1.38
C LEU A 448 -30.94 6.51 1.81
N GLY A 449 -30.77 6.05 3.06
CA GLY A 449 -31.30 4.74 3.47
C GLY A 449 -31.81 4.63 4.92
N VAL A 450 -31.08 5.16 5.90
CA VAL A 450 -31.37 4.93 7.33
C VAL A 450 -31.54 6.27 8.04
N GLY A 451 -32.67 6.45 8.73
CA GLY A 451 -33.02 7.69 9.45
C GLY A 451 -34.14 8.53 8.81
N LEU A 452 -34.66 8.15 7.65
CA LEU A 452 -35.72 8.90 6.93
C LEU A 452 -37.12 8.82 7.58
N GLY A 453 -37.29 8.03 8.64
CA GLY A 453 -38.56 7.89 9.38
C GLY A 453 -39.77 7.62 8.46
N PRO A 454 -40.81 8.48 8.45
CA PRO A 454 -41.99 8.30 7.59
C PRO A 454 -41.69 8.39 6.08
N LEU A 455 -40.53 8.93 5.68
CA LEU A 455 -40.08 8.99 4.28
C LEU A 455 -39.29 7.74 3.84
N SER A 456 -39.38 6.63 4.57
CA SER A 456 -38.71 5.37 4.23
C SER A 456 -39.02 4.84 2.82
N PHE A 457 -40.14 5.23 2.21
CA PHE A 457 -40.46 4.90 0.82
C PHE A 457 -39.45 5.50 -0.19
N LEU A 458 -38.80 6.63 0.13
CA LEU A 458 -37.77 7.26 -0.71
C LEU A 458 -36.51 6.39 -0.85
N THR A 459 -36.28 5.43 0.04
CA THR A 459 -35.17 4.46 -0.09
C THR A 459 -35.26 3.64 -1.37
N LYS A 460 -36.48 3.37 -1.86
CA LYS A 460 -36.73 2.69 -3.15
C LYS A 460 -36.26 3.50 -4.36
N LEU A 461 -36.15 4.83 -4.22
CA LEU A 461 -35.69 5.72 -5.29
C LEU A 461 -34.17 5.77 -5.43
N ARG A 462 -33.41 5.09 -4.55
CA ARG A 462 -31.93 5.03 -4.57
C ARG A 462 -31.28 6.39 -4.82
N ILE A 463 -31.72 7.42 -4.10
CA ILE A 463 -31.16 8.77 -4.22
C ILE A 463 -29.68 8.72 -3.73
N PRO A 464 -28.70 9.10 -4.57
CA PRO A 464 -27.28 9.07 -4.19
C PRO A 464 -27.01 9.88 -2.93
N HIS A 465 -26.23 9.31 -2.00
CA HIS A 465 -25.89 10.01 -0.77
C HIS A 465 -25.06 11.27 -1.08
N PRO A 466 -25.35 12.46 -0.51
CA PRO A 466 -24.59 13.69 -0.79
C PRO A 466 -23.08 13.53 -0.55
N GLY A 467 -22.72 12.77 0.49
CA GLY A 467 -21.32 12.39 0.78
C GLY A 467 -20.64 11.52 -0.29
N ARG A 468 -21.39 10.71 -1.07
CA ARG A 468 -20.86 9.96 -2.23
C ARG A 468 -20.50 10.91 -3.37
N VAL A 469 -21.28 11.97 -3.60
CA VAL A 469 -21.01 12.95 -4.66
C VAL A 469 -19.87 13.89 -4.26
N GLY A 470 -19.96 14.54 -3.10
CA GLY A 470 -18.92 15.43 -2.60
C GLY A 470 -17.61 14.71 -2.33
N GLY A 471 -17.66 13.52 -1.73
CA GLY A 471 -16.49 12.67 -1.51
C GLY A 471 -15.77 12.30 -2.81
N ARG A 472 -16.51 11.91 -3.87
CA ARG A 472 -15.91 11.58 -5.17
C ARG A 472 -15.17 12.77 -5.78
N PHE A 473 -15.68 14.00 -5.61
CA PHE A 473 -14.99 15.21 -6.04
C PHE A 473 -13.69 15.44 -5.27
N PHE A 474 -13.73 15.49 -3.93
CA PHE A 474 -12.53 15.69 -3.10
C PHE A 474 -11.46 14.62 -3.35
N ILE A 475 -11.86 13.35 -3.43
CA ILE A 475 -10.93 12.25 -3.67
C ILE A 475 -10.35 12.36 -5.10
N LYS A 476 -11.15 12.67 -6.14
CA LYS A 476 -10.64 12.80 -7.52
C LYS A 476 -9.49 13.79 -7.67
N TYR A 477 -9.54 14.93 -6.98
CA TYR A 477 -8.50 15.97 -7.08
C TYR A 477 -7.41 15.88 -6.01
N GLY A 478 -7.74 15.50 -4.77
CA GLY A 478 -6.77 15.40 -3.68
C GLY A 478 -5.93 14.12 -3.70
N MET A 479 -6.48 13.03 -4.22
CA MET A 479 -5.85 11.71 -4.13
C MET A 479 -4.60 11.53 -5.01
N PRO A 480 -4.49 12.04 -6.24
CA PRO A 480 -3.23 11.96 -6.99
C PRO A 480 -2.06 12.60 -6.25
N LEU A 481 -2.30 13.74 -5.58
CA LEU A 481 -1.31 14.42 -4.74
C LEU A 481 -0.97 13.59 -3.49
N MET A 482 -1.99 13.05 -2.81
CA MET A 482 -1.81 12.19 -1.64
C MET A 482 -1.04 10.91 -1.98
N LEU A 483 -1.43 10.18 -3.03
CA LEU A 483 -0.74 8.98 -3.51
C LEU A 483 0.70 9.30 -3.92
N SER A 484 0.95 10.41 -4.62
CA SER A 484 2.30 10.84 -4.98
C SER A 484 3.19 11.13 -3.76
N TRP A 485 2.61 11.57 -2.63
CA TRP A 485 3.33 11.79 -1.36
C TRP A 485 3.47 10.51 -0.50
N VAL A 486 2.48 9.62 -0.53
CA VAL A 486 2.51 8.32 0.15
C VAL A 486 3.52 7.40 -0.53
N LEU A 487 3.31 7.11 -1.82
CA LEU A 487 4.13 6.22 -2.67
C LEU A 487 5.51 6.80 -2.97
N GLY A 488 5.62 8.13 -3.13
CA GLY A 488 6.86 8.81 -3.49
C GLY A 488 7.59 9.49 -2.34
N GLY A 489 7.13 9.31 -1.11
CA GLY A 489 7.65 10.06 0.03
C GLY A 489 9.06 9.62 0.47
N ASN A 490 9.81 10.57 1.00
CA ASN A 490 11.24 10.49 1.35
C ASN A 490 12.19 10.10 0.20
N SER A 491 11.71 9.84 -1.02
CA SER A 491 12.55 9.35 -2.12
C SER A 491 13.67 10.31 -2.55
N THR A 492 13.45 11.62 -2.39
CA THR A 492 14.45 12.66 -2.68
C THR A 492 15.61 12.72 -1.68
N LYS A 493 15.50 12.02 -0.54
CA LYS A 493 16.58 11.84 0.44
C LYS A 493 17.30 10.48 0.31
N LEU A 494 16.92 9.64 -0.66
CA LEU A 494 17.52 8.32 -0.83
C LEU A 494 18.83 8.41 -1.62
N GLU A 495 19.94 8.22 -0.93
CA GLU A 495 21.28 8.12 -1.51
C GLU A 495 21.54 6.71 -2.09
N GLY A 496 22.43 6.61 -3.08
CA GLY A 496 22.94 5.30 -3.58
C GLY A 496 22.09 4.58 -4.63
N ARG A 497 20.93 5.11 -5.02
CA ARG A 497 20.03 4.48 -6.03
C ARG A 497 20.08 5.16 -7.41
N PRO A 498 19.84 4.44 -8.52
CA PRO A 498 19.70 5.04 -9.85
C PRO A 498 18.43 5.91 -9.92
N LEU A 499 18.54 7.08 -10.58
CA LEU A 499 17.44 8.05 -10.69
C LEU A 499 16.44 7.75 -11.82
N SER A 500 16.68 6.70 -12.62
CA SER A 500 15.82 6.28 -13.73
C SER A 500 14.81 5.22 -13.29
N CYS A 501 13.55 5.35 -13.70
CA CYS A 501 12.59 4.25 -13.63
C CYS A 501 13.16 3.02 -14.35
N ARG A 502 13.01 1.83 -13.75
CA ARG A 502 13.43 0.58 -14.41
C ARG A 502 12.55 0.34 -15.63
N LEU A 503 13.12 0.52 -16.83
CA LEU A 503 12.44 0.37 -18.13
C LEU A 503 11.87 -1.04 -18.39
N SER A 504 12.12 -2.01 -17.50
CA SER A 504 11.49 -3.34 -17.48
C SER A 504 10.01 -3.29 -17.08
N ASP A 505 9.65 -2.41 -16.16
CA ASP A 505 8.33 -2.35 -15.55
C ASP A 505 7.49 -1.35 -16.35
N LYS A 506 6.86 -1.84 -17.43
CA LYS A 506 5.94 -1.05 -18.26
C LYS A 506 4.49 -1.42 -17.94
N ALA A 507 3.70 -0.41 -17.60
CA ALA A 507 2.25 -0.52 -17.69
C ALA A 507 1.79 -0.81 -19.12
N ASN A 508 0.57 -1.36 -19.24
CA ASN A 508 -0.08 -1.56 -20.53
C ASN A 508 -0.36 -0.21 -21.22
N ASP A 509 -0.16 -0.11 -22.53
CA ASP A 509 -0.42 1.12 -23.30
C ASP A 509 -1.90 1.58 -23.22
N GLN A 510 -2.84 0.68 -22.90
CA GLN A 510 -4.25 0.99 -22.64
C GLN A 510 -4.56 1.44 -21.21
N LEU A 511 -3.60 1.41 -20.26
CA LEU A 511 -3.86 1.71 -18.84
C LEU A 511 -4.56 3.06 -18.66
N ARG A 512 -4.08 4.11 -19.34
CA ARG A 512 -4.69 5.44 -19.29
C ARG A 512 -6.13 5.44 -19.79
N ARG A 513 -6.43 4.70 -20.86
CA ARG A 513 -7.79 4.54 -21.37
C ARG A 513 -8.67 3.85 -20.33
N TRP A 514 -8.19 2.80 -19.68
CA TRP A 514 -8.93 2.09 -18.63
C TRP A 514 -9.21 2.94 -17.37
N PHE A 515 -8.48 4.03 -17.12
CA PHE A 515 -8.85 5.00 -16.10
C PHE A 515 -10.07 5.84 -16.48
N GLU A 516 -10.24 6.16 -17.76
CA GLU A 516 -11.23 7.09 -18.30
C GLU A 516 -12.50 6.37 -18.86
N ASP A 517 -12.35 5.13 -19.32
CA ASP A 517 -13.33 4.34 -20.08
C ASP A 517 -13.55 2.97 -19.37
N ASP A 518 -14.65 2.84 -18.62
CA ASP A 518 -15.06 1.60 -17.95
C ASP A 518 -15.42 0.48 -18.95
N ASP A 519 -15.90 0.83 -20.14
CA ASP A 519 -16.27 -0.12 -21.18
C ASP A 519 -15.04 -0.77 -21.82
N ALA A 520 -13.99 0.01 -22.07
CA ALA A 520 -12.70 -0.54 -22.53
C ALA A 520 -12.04 -1.44 -21.49
N LEU A 521 -12.28 -1.19 -20.19
CA LEU A 521 -11.80 -2.03 -19.11
C LEU A 521 -12.57 -3.37 -19.05
N GLU A 522 -13.89 -3.36 -19.19
CA GLU A 522 -14.73 -4.56 -19.29
C GLU A 522 -14.42 -5.39 -20.55
N GLN A 523 -14.24 -4.73 -21.71
CA GLN A 523 -13.87 -5.38 -22.98
C GLN A 523 -12.48 -6.01 -22.96
N ALA A 524 -11.61 -5.58 -22.04
CA ALA A 524 -10.28 -6.14 -21.84
C ALA A 524 -10.24 -7.38 -20.92
N MET A 525 -11.36 -7.75 -20.27
CA MET A 525 -11.46 -8.97 -19.47
C MET A 525 -11.18 -10.22 -20.32
N GLY A 526 -10.28 -11.09 -19.87
CA GLY A 526 -9.83 -12.30 -20.58
C GLY A 526 -10.73 -13.53 -20.45
N GLY A 527 -11.71 -13.51 -19.54
CA GLY A 527 -12.57 -14.67 -19.25
C GLY A 527 -13.73 -14.91 -20.23
N GLU A 528 -14.31 -16.10 -20.09
CA GLU A 528 -15.46 -16.60 -20.82
C GLU A 528 -16.77 -16.14 -20.18
N TRP A 529 -17.79 -15.82 -20.99
CA TRP A 529 -19.07 -15.31 -20.52
C TRP A 529 -20.11 -16.43 -20.45
N TYR A 530 -20.90 -16.43 -19.38
CA TYR A 530 -21.92 -17.43 -19.11
C TYR A 530 -23.23 -16.80 -18.65
N LEU A 531 -24.35 -17.38 -19.09
CA LEU A 531 -25.65 -17.24 -18.46
C LEU A 531 -25.82 -18.40 -17.47
N LEU A 532 -25.79 -18.10 -16.16
CA LEU A 532 -26.03 -19.08 -15.11
C LEU A 532 -27.50 -19.04 -14.68
N PRO A 533 -28.27 -20.13 -14.76
CA PRO A 533 -29.65 -20.15 -14.29
C PRO A 533 -29.70 -19.90 -12.77
N THR A 534 -30.63 -19.05 -12.33
CA THR A 534 -30.82 -18.73 -10.90
C THR A 534 -32.01 -19.46 -10.26
N SER A 535 -32.87 -20.08 -11.08
CA SER A 535 -33.93 -20.97 -10.64
C SER A 535 -33.37 -22.40 -10.40
N SER A 536 -33.89 -23.08 -9.39
CA SER A 536 -33.33 -24.32 -8.82
C SER A 536 -33.64 -25.59 -9.63
N GLY A 537 -33.47 -25.55 -10.95
CA GLY A 537 -33.53 -26.72 -11.84
C GLY A 537 -32.15 -27.06 -12.41
N ASP A 538 -31.97 -28.29 -12.88
CA ASP A 538 -30.71 -28.85 -13.42
C ASP A 538 -30.26 -28.27 -14.78
N SER A 539 -30.52 -26.99 -15.03
CA SER A 539 -30.13 -26.28 -16.25
C SER A 539 -28.63 -26.02 -16.24
N GLN A 540 -27.94 -26.44 -17.31
CA GLN A 540 -26.50 -26.25 -17.46
C GLN A 540 -26.15 -24.77 -17.74
N PRO A 541 -24.97 -24.28 -17.32
CA PRO A 541 -24.42 -22.98 -17.73
C PRO A 541 -24.38 -22.82 -19.25
N ILE A 542 -24.88 -21.70 -19.77
CA ILE A 542 -24.88 -21.43 -21.22
C ILE A 542 -23.71 -20.49 -21.52
N ARG A 543 -22.70 -20.99 -22.25
CA ARG A 543 -21.55 -20.19 -22.68
C ARG A 543 -21.95 -19.24 -23.82
N LEU A 544 -21.64 -17.96 -23.67
CA LEU A 544 -21.77 -16.93 -24.70
C LEU A 544 -20.46 -16.83 -25.51
N ILE A 545 -20.57 -16.86 -26.84
CA ILE A 545 -19.39 -16.84 -27.72
C ILE A 545 -19.08 -15.40 -28.14
N ARG A 546 -17.88 -14.90 -27.84
CA ARG A 546 -17.38 -13.59 -28.29
C ARG A 546 -16.95 -13.61 -29.77
N ASP A 547 -17.91 -13.87 -30.66
CA ASP A 547 -17.74 -13.93 -32.12
C ASP A 547 -18.86 -13.11 -32.78
N GLU A 548 -18.50 -12.04 -33.51
CA GLU A 548 -19.49 -11.12 -34.11
C GLU A 548 -20.31 -11.76 -35.24
N LYS A 549 -19.88 -12.92 -35.75
CA LYS A 549 -20.63 -13.69 -36.76
C LYS A 549 -21.61 -14.68 -36.15
N LYS A 550 -21.64 -14.81 -34.82
CA LYS A 550 -22.52 -15.73 -34.10
C LYS A 550 -23.52 -14.97 -33.25
N SER A 551 -24.72 -15.52 -33.21
CA SER A 551 -25.78 -15.13 -32.29
C SER A 551 -26.25 -16.35 -31.49
N LEU A 552 -26.97 -16.07 -30.40
CA LEU A 552 -27.71 -17.06 -29.64
C LEU A 552 -29.19 -16.70 -29.71
N SER A 553 -30.00 -17.49 -30.41
CA SER A 553 -31.46 -17.33 -30.45
C SER A 553 -32.11 -17.94 -29.21
N ILE A 554 -33.04 -17.24 -28.58
CA ILE A 554 -33.80 -17.71 -27.41
C ILE A 554 -35.28 -17.80 -27.79
N GLY A 555 -35.90 -18.93 -27.51
CA GLY A 555 -37.31 -19.18 -27.81
C GLY A 555 -37.88 -20.38 -27.06
N SER A 556 -39.18 -20.63 -27.17
CA SER A 556 -39.83 -21.77 -26.50
C SER A 556 -39.52 -23.14 -27.12
N ARG A 557 -38.93 -23.13 -28.32
CA ARG A 557 -38.48 -24.31 -29.08
C ARG A 557 -37.10 -24.02 -29.69
N SER A 558 -36.33 -25.06 -29.96
CA SER A 558 -35.08 -24.92 -30.72
C SER A 558 -35.41 -24.63 -32.18
N ASP A 559 -34.94 -23.49 -32.70
CA ASP A 559 -35.00 -23.20 -34.14
C ASP A 559 -34.00 -24.12 -34.88
N PRO A 560 -34.46 -25.03 -35.77
CA PRO A 560 -33.57 -25.91 -36.55
C PRO A 560 -32.99 -25.22 -37.80
N SER A 561 -33.50 -24.04 -38.18
CA SER A 561 -33.13 -23.35 -39.41
C SER A 561 -31.92 -22.41 -39.24
N ASN A 562 -31.61 -22.03 -37.99
CA ASN A 562 -30.50 -21.15 -37.69
C ASN A 562 -29.22 -21.95 -37.38
N SER A 563 -28.15 -21.68 -38.14
CA SER A 563 -26.84 -22.35 -37.97
C SER A 563 -26.01 -21.81 -36.80
N THR A 564 -26.49 -20.75 -36.17
CA THR A 564 -25.97 -20.15 -34.94
C THR A 564 -26.81 -20.61 -33.74
N ALA A 565 -26.16 -20.85 -32.60
CA ALA A 565 -26.74 -21.63 -31.50
C ALA A 565 -28.13 -21.19 -31.05
N SER A 566 -28.99 -22.14 -30.65
CA SER A 566 -30.33 -21.86 -30.13
C SER A 566 -30.53 -22.41 -28.71
N LEU A 567 -31.28 -21.66 -27.90
CA LEU A 567 -31.66 -21.96 -26.53
C LEU A 567 -33.18 -22.15 -26.46
N ALA A 568 -33.62 -23.39 -26.27
CA ALA A 568 -35.02 -23.74 -26.10
C ALA A 568 -35.41 -23.67 -24.62
N LEU A 569 -36.38 -22.82 -24.28
CA LEU A 569 -36.93 -22.64 -22.93
C LEU A 569 -38.45 -22.89 -22.97
N PRO A 570 -38.91 -24.15 -22.82
CA PRO A 570 -40.32 -24.54 -23.02
C PRO A 570 -41.21 -24.10 -21.84
N LEU A 571 -41.38 -22.79 -21.69
CA LEU A 571 -42.13 -22.14 -20.62
C LEU A 571 -43.27 -21.29 -21.19
N PRO A 572 -44.44 -21.20 -20.53
CA PRO A 572 -45.62 -20.54 -21.09
C PRO A 572 -45.44 -19.06 -21.46
N GLN A 573 -44.52 -18.34 -20.81
CA GLN A 573 -44.29 -16.91 -21.06
C GLN A 573 -43.22 -16.62 -22.12
N ILE A 574 -42.71 -17.66 -22.80
CA ILE A 574 -41.64 -17.54 -23.79
C ILE A 574 -42.21 -17.79 -25.18
N SER A 575 -41.92 -16.88 -26.11
CA SER A 575 -42.39 -16.90 -27.49
C SER A 575 -41.52 -17.86 -28.33
N GLU A 576 -42.02 -18.36 -29.47
CA GLU A 576 -41.22 -19.26 -30.32
C GLU A 576 -39.93 -18.59 -30.83
N ASN A 577 -40.00 -17.31 -31.17
CA ASN A 577 -38.84 -16.43 -31.30
C ASN A 577 -38.97 -15.29 -30.26
N HIS A 578 -38.27 -15.39 -29.13
CA HIS A 578 -38.44 -14.47 -28.00
C HIS A 578 -37.36 -13.38 -27.99
N ALA A 579 -36.09 -13.77 -28.12
CA ALA A 579 -34.96 -12.84 -28.10
C ALA A 579 -33.73 -13.38 -28.86
N THR A 580 -32.74 -12.52 -29.08
CA THR A 580 -31.42 -12.93 -29.58
C THR A 580 -30.31 -12.18 -28.85
N ILE A 581 -29.25 -12.90 -28.48
CA ILE A 581 -28.00 -12.33 -27.99
C ILE A 581 -26.97 -12.29 -29.12
N THR A 582 -26.25 -11.18 -29.25
CA THR A 582 -25.21 -10.93 -30.26
C THR A 582 -23.95 -10.37 -29.60
N CYS A 583 -22.79 -10.58 -30.22
CA CYS A 583 -21.53 -9.97 -29.80
C CYS A 583 -21.12 -8.86 -30.78
N LYS A 584 -20.67 -7.71 -30.27
CA LYS A 584 -20.09 -6.62 -31.05
C LYS A 584 -19.03 -5.90 -30.21
N ASN A 585 -17.85 -5.65 -30.78
CA ASN A 585 -16.69 -5.07 -30.09
C ASN A 585 -16.37 -5.78 -28.75
N LYS A 586 -16.47 -7.12 -28.71
CA LYS A 586 -16.34 -7.98 -27.50
C LYS A 586 -17.39 -7.78 -26.39
N ALA A 587 -18.35 -6.87 -26.57
CA ALA A 587 -19.49 -6.67 -25.68
C ALA A 587 -20.73 -7.44 -26.19
N PHE A 588 -21.63 -7.80 -25.28
CA PHE A 588 -22.86 -8.53 -25.62
C PHE A 588 -24.10 -7.64 -25.61
N TYR A 589 -24.98 -7.88 -26.57
CA TYR A 589 -26.23 -7.15 -26.77
C TYR A 589 -27.39 -8.12 -26.89
N LEU A 590 -28.50 -7.80 -26.22
CA LEU A 590 -29.73 -8.56 -26.16
C LEU A 590 -30.84 -7.78 -26.87
N THR A 591 -31.51 -8.43 -27.83
CA THR A 591 -32.66 -7.88 -28.56
C THR A 591 -33.88 -8.75 -28.27
N ASP A 592 -34.94 -8.15 -27.72
CA ASP A 592 -36.26 -8.79 -27.60
C ASP A 592 -37.02 -8.63 -28.93
N HIS A 593 -37.64 -9.69 -29.46
CA HIS A 593 -38.31 -9.66 -30.77
C HIS A 593 -39.79 -9.27 -30.72
N GLY A 594 -40.19 -8.48 -29.72
CA GLY A 594 -41.59 -8.11 -29.48
C GLY A 594 -42.35 -9.19 -28.70
N SER A 595 -41.67 -9.86 -27.77
CA SER A 595 -42.28 -10.90 -26.95
C SER A 595 -43.38 -10.33 -26.04
N GLU A 596 -44.48 -11.08 -25.90
CA GLU A 596 -45.69 -10.64 -25.17
C GLU A 596 -45.35 -10.21 -23.74
N HIS A 597 -44.75 -11.12 -22.97
CA HIS A 597 -44.36 -10.89 -21.57
C HIS A 597 -43.05 -10.10 -21.40
N GLY A 598 -42.29 -9.92 -22.49
CA GLY A 598 -41.06 -9.14 -22.53
C GLY A 598 -39.85 -9.82 -21.91
N THR A 599 -38.68 -9.45 -22.41
CA THR A 599 -37.40 -9.67 -21.74
C THR A 599 -37.09 -8.52 -20.78
N TRP A 600 -36.53 -8.82 -19.61
CA TRP A 600 -36.19 -7.84 -18.57
C TRP A 600 -34.73 -8.00 -18.13
N ILE A 601 -34.08 -6.88 -17.83
CA ILE A 601 -32.74 -6.86 -17.23
C ILE A 601 -32.86 -6.22 -15.85
N THR A 602 -32.26 -6.86 -14.85
CA THR A 602 -31.95 -6.24 -13.55
C THR A 602 -30.45 -5.99 -13.51
N ASP A 603 -30.05 -4.72 -13.48
CA ASP A 603 -28.62 -4.36 -13.49
C ASP A 603 -27.92 -4.62 -12.15
N ASN A 604 -26.60 -4.46 -12.12
CA ASN A 604 -25.78 -4.57 -10.90
C ASN A 604 -26.13 -3.54 -9.79
N GLU A 605 -26.75 -2.40 -10.11
CA GLU A 605 -27.33 -1.49 -9.10
C GLU A 605 -28.70 -1.99 -8.58
N GLY A 606 -29.25 -3.06 -9.16
CA GLY A 606 -30.52 -3.68 -8.81
C GLY A 606 -31.73 -2.95 -9.38
N ARG A 607 -31.61 -2.25 -10.51
CA ARG A 607 -32.72 -1.62 -11.23
C ARG A 607 -33.23 -2.59 -12.29
N ARG A 608 -34.52 -2.96 -12.21
CA ARG A 608 -35.18 -3.85 -13.17
C ARG A 608 -35.94 -3.04 -14.23
N TYR A 609 -35.64 -3.26 -15.50
CA TYR A 609 -36.28 -2.59 -16.65
C TYR A 609 -36.58 -3.57 -17.79
N ARG A 610 -37.59 -3.26 -18.62
CA ARG A 610 -37.94 -4.06 -19.81
C ARG A 610 -37.02 -3.69 -20.96
N VAL A 611 -36.51 -4.68 -21.69
CA VAL A 611 -35.79 -4.48 -22.95
C VAL A 611 -36.78 -3.93 -23.99
N PRO A 612 -36.50 -2.80 -24.66
CA PRO A 612 -37.39 -2.29 -25.71
C PRO A 612 -37.44 -3.27 -26.90
N PRO A 613 -38.64 -3.60 -27.42
CA PRO A 613 -38.78 -4.47 -28.58
C PRO A 613 -37.96 -4.01 -29.79
N ASN A 614 -37.30 -4.96 -30.44
CA ASN A 614 -36.47 -4.81 -31.64
C ASN A 614 -35.30 -3.83 -31.49
N PHE A 615 -34.89 -3.49 -30.26
CA PHE A 615 -33.74 -2.64 -29.99
C PHE A 615 -32.63 -3.41 -29.23
N PRO A 616 -31.37 -3.41 -29.71
CA PRO A 616 -30.28 -4.10 -29.03
C PRO A 616 -29.85 -3.36 -27.77
N VAL A 617 -30.05 -3.96 -26.60
CA VAL A 617 -29.63 -3.44 -25.30
C VAL A 617 -28.39 -4.18 -24.82
N ARG A 618 -27.36 -3.45 -24.41
CA ARG A 618 -26.16 -4.05 -23.80
C ARG A 618 -26.47 -4.54 -22.38
N PHE A 619 -25.88 -5.68 -22.02
CA PHE A 619 -25.86 -6.17 -20.64
C PHE A 619 -24.42 -6.38 -20.16
N HIS A 620 -24.24 -6.39 -18.85
CA HIS A 620 -22.95 -6.32 -18.16
C HIS A 620 -22.74 -7.53 -17.23
N PRO A 621 -21.51 -7.77 -16.72
CA PRO A 621 -21.27 -8.78 -15.70
C PRO A 621 -22.07 -8.49 -14.42
N SER A 622 -22.59 -9.54 -13.78
CA SER A 622 -23.51 -9.50 -12.63
C SER A 622 -24.96 -9.10 -12.93
N ASP A 623 -25.30 -8.66 -14.16
CA ASP A 623 -26.69 -8.41 -14.54
C ASP A 623 -27.51 -9.71 -14.48
N VAL A 624 -28.83 -9.57 -14.24
CA VAL A 624 -29.78 -10.68 -14.23
C VAL A 624 -30.80 -10.48 -15.35
N ILE A 625 -30.81 -11.40 -16.31
CA ILE A 625 -31.72 -11.41 -17.46
C ILE A 625 -32.90 -12.34 -17.14
N GLU A 626 -34.12 -11.84 -17.28
CA GLU A 626 -35.37 -12.60 -17.14
C GLU A 626 -36.08 -12.64 -18.50
N PHE A 627 -36.32 -13.84 -19.04
CA PHE A 627 -37.15 -14.05 -20.22
C PHE A 627 -38.60 -14.30 -19.77
N GLY A 628 -39.50 -13.37 -20.07
CA GLY A 628 -40.83 -13.31 -19.46
C GLY A 628 -40.82 -12.64 -18.07
N SER A 629 -41.95 -12.75 -17.37
CA SER A 629 -42.23 -12.03 -16.11
C SER A 629 -42.41 -12.93 -14.88
N ASP A 630 -42.52 -14.25 -15.07
CA ASP A 630 -42.80 -15.23 -14.00
C ASP A 630 -41.55 -15.74 -13.25
N LYS A 631 -40.37 -15.20 -13.57
CA LYS A 631 -39.06 -15.51 -12.97
C LYS A 631 -38.56 -16.94 -13.17
N LYS A 632 -39.19 -17.77 -14.02
CA LYS A 632 -38.75 -19.16 -14.25
C LYS A 632 -37.52 -19.25 -15.12
N ALA A 633 -37.41 -18.40 -16.16
CA ALA A 633 -36.25 -18.27 -17.03
C ALA A 633 -35.40 -17.05 -16.64
N MET A 634 -34.75 -17.15 -15.48
CA MET A 634 -33.87 -16.11 -14.95
C MET A 634 -32.42 -16.59 -14.99
N PHE A 635 -31.53 -15.74 -15.54
CA PHE A 635 -30.13 -16.03 -15.74
C PHE A 635 -29.24 -14.89 -15.23
N ARG A 636 -28.24 -15.20 -14.40
CA ARG A 636 -27.20 -14.26 -13.98
C ARG A 636 -26.04 -14.30 -14.95
N VAL A 637 -25.62 -13.14 -15.43
CA VAL A 637 -24.46 -12.98 -16.32
C VAL A 637 -23.19 -13.07 -15.48
N LYS A 638 -22.36 -14.07 -15.74
CA LYS A 638 -21.04 -14.26 -15.09
C LYS A 638 -19.94 -14.28 -16.13
N VAL A 639 -18.77 -13.76 -15.75
CA VAL A 639 -17.53 -13.92 -16.51
C VAL A 639 -16.59 -14.76 -15.65
N LEU A 640 -15.99 -15.80 -16.23
CA LEU A 640 -15.19 -16.80 -15.51
C LEU A 640 -13.95 -17.17 -16.33
N SER A 641 -12.79 -17.25 -15.69
CA SER A 641 -11.53 -17.67 -16.33
C SER A 641 -11.47 -19.19 -16.52
N THR A 642 -12.09 -19.93 -15.59
CA THR A 642 -12.28 -21.38 -15.59
C THR A 642 -13.65 -21.69 -14.97
N LEU A 643 -14.30 -22.77 -15.38
CA LEU A 643 -15.55 -23.18 -14.73
C LEU A 643 -15.24 -23.73 -13.32
N PRO A 644 -16.09 -23.47 -12.30
CA PRO A 644 -15.89 -23.96 -10.92
C PRO A 644 -15.78 -25.49 -10.79
N TYR A 645 -16.21 -26.23 -11.82
CA TYR A 645 -16.14 -27.69 -11.89
C TYR A 645 -14.81 -28.21 -12.47
N GLU A 646 -14.07 -27.39 -13.22
CA GLU A 646 -12.81 -27.76 -13.87
C GLU A 646 -11.57 -27.44 -13.01
N SER A 647 -11.65 -26.38 -12.20
CA SER A 647 -10.59 -25.99 -11.26
C SER A 647 -10.23 -27.10 -10.26
N ALA A 648 -11.17 -28.01 -9.97
CA ALA A 648 -10.95 -29.20 -9.14
C ALA A 648 -9.99 -30.26 -9.74
N ARG A 649 -9.42 -30.06 -10.93
CA ARG A 649 -8.57 -31.06 -11.63
C ARG A 649 -7.22 -30.59 -12.17
N GLY A 650 -6.87 -29.29 -12.13
CA GLY A 650 -5.73 -28.74 -12.88
C GLY A 650 -4.52 -28.29 -12.03
N GLY A 651 -3.39 -28.99 -12.14
CA GLY A 651 -2.10 -28.56 -11.60
C GLY A 651 -1.31 -27.60 -12.52
N PRO A 652 -0.28 -26.90 -12.03
CA PRO A 652 0.29 -25.72 -12.72
C PRO A 652 1.38 -26.05 -13.75
N GLN A 653 1.40 -25.28 -14.86
CA GLN A 653 2.56 -25.14 -15.75
C GLN A 653 2.84 -23.65 -16.04
N ILE A 654 4.13 -23.29 -16.08
CA ILE A 654 4.66 -21.93 -16.20
C ILE A 654 5.16 -21.72 -17.64
N LEU A 655 4.97 -20.54 -18.24
CA LEU A 655 5.72 -20.11 -19.45
C LEU A 655 5.81 -18.56 -19.58
N GLN A 656 6.69 -18.07 -20.46
CA GLN A 656 7.46 -16.83 -20.22
C GLN A 656 7.72 -15.97 -21.50
N ALA A 657 7.77 -14.62 -21.31
CA ALA A 657 8.64 -13.62 -21.99
C ALA A 657 8.27 -12.85 -23.32
N ALA A 658 8.70 -11.56 -23.31
CA ALA A 658 9.29 -10.73 -24.41
C ALA A 658 8.38 -9.97 -25.43
N ARG A 659 8.68 -8.76 -25.98
CA ARG A 659 9.80 -7.75 -25.83
C ARG A 659 9.53 -6.38 -26.57
N ASN A 660 10.06 -5.24 -26.04
CA ASN A 660 10.57 -3.98 -26.69
C ASN A 660 9.58 -3.06 -27.50
N ALA A 661 9.66 -1.70 -27.61
CA ALA A 661 10.79 -0.73 -27.72
C ALA A 661 10.48 0.74 -27.16
N PRO A 662 10.98 1.95 -27.64
CA PRO A 662 11.52 3.02 -26.73
C PRO A 662 11.08 4.53 -26.89
N HIS A 663 11.64 5.44 -26.04
CA HIS A 663 11.67 6.94 -26.04
C HIS A 663 10.44 7.72 -25.51
N ALA A 664 10.48 8.97 -24.98
CA ALA A 664 11.46 9.84 -24.27
C ALA A 664 10.70 11.07 -23.61
N PRO A 665 11.24 11.82 -22.61
CA PRO A 665 10.44 12.65 -21.69
C PRO A 665 10.62 14.20 -21.77
N PRO A 666 9.71 15.00 -21.16
CA PRO A 666 9.97 16.38 -20.73
C PRO A 666 9.82 16.61 -19.20
N GLN A 667 10.51 17.64 -18.68
CA GLN A 667 10.36 18.20 -17.33
C GLN A 667 9.55 19.53 -17.43
N SER A 668 9.08 20.25 -16.41
CA SER A 668 9.29 20.28 -14.94
C SER A 668 8.12 21.03 -14.26
N ALA A 669 7.88 20.82 -12.95
CA ALA A 669 7.09 21.76 -12.11
C ALA A 669 7.31 21.54 -10.60
N ILE A 670 8.33 22.16 -9.99
CA ILE A 670 8.52 22.20 -8.53
C ILE A 670 8.07 23.57 -8.01
N ALA A 671 6.81 23.66 -7.55
CA ALA A 671 6.30 24.82 -6.80
C ALA A 671 5.00 24.50 -6.03
N ALA A 672 4.11 23.69 -6.60
CA ALA A 672 2.74 23.49 -6.07
C ALA A 672 2.63 22.70 -4.75
N ALA A 673 3.71 22.02 -4.32
CA ALA A 673 3.68 21.11 -3.18
C ALA A 673 3.39 21.78 -1.82
N ALA A 674 3.67 23.08 -1.67
CA ALA A 674 3.38 23.82 -0.45
C ALA A 674 1.87 24.13 -0.27
N ALA A 675 1.14 24.36 -1.36
CA ALA A 675 -0.27 24.73 -1.31
C ALA A 675 -1.18 23.53 -0.96
N ALA A 676 -0.83 22.33 -1.43
CA ALA A 676 -1.62 21.11 -1.20
C ALA A 676 -1.72 20.72 0.29
N VAL A 677 -0.67 20.97 1.07
CA VAL A 677 -0.64 20.68 2.51
C VAL A 677 -1.62 21.56 3.28
N PHE A 678 -1.69 22.86 2.95
CA PHE A 678 -2.66 23.78 3.54
C PHE A 678 -4.10 23.44 3.16
N ALA A 679 -4.36 23.03 1.91
CA ALA A 679 -5.69 22.62 1.46
C ALA A 679 -6.20 21.37 2.21
N ALA A 680 -5.35 20.36 2.43
CA ALA A 680 -5.73 19.15 3.16
C ALA A 680 -6.08 19.43 4.64
N VAL A 681 -5.31 20.29 5.31
CA VAL A 681 -5.59 20.71 6.71
C VAL A 681 -6.86 21.57 6.78
N ALA A 682 -7.08 22.46 5.81
CA ALA A 682 -8.30 23.28 5.74
C ALA A 682 -9.55 22.42 5.53
N VAL A 683 -9.53 21.42 4.63
CA VAL A 683 -10.67 20.51 4.40
C VAL A 683 -10.98 19.68 5.64
N ALA A 684 -9.97 19.19 6.37
CA ALA A 684 -10.18 18.49 7.64
C ALA A 684 -10.89 19.38 8.68
N LYS A 685 -10.52 20.67 8.76
CA LYS A 685 -11.14 21.65 9.67
C LYS A 685 -12.57 22.00 9.24
N VAL A 686 -12.84 22.13 7.94
CA VAL A 686 -14.19 22.42 7.40
C VAL A 686 -15.14 21.24 7.56
N MET A 687 -14.71 19.99 7.30
CA MET A 687 -15.58 18.82 7.45
C MET A 687 -15.90 18.51 8.91
N GLY A 688 -15.02 18.85 9.86
CA GLY A 688 -15.31 18.77 11.30
C GLY A 688 -16.46 19.70 11.75
N VAL A 689 -16.69 20.81 11.05
CA VAL A 689 -17.76 21.77 11.35
C VAL A 689 -19.12 21.33 10.78
N MET A 690 -19.15 20.53 9.71
CA MET A 690 -20.41 20.12 9.06
C MET A 690 -21.20 19.02 9.79
N PHE A 691 -20.65 18.41 10.85
CA PHE A 691 -21.28 17.29 11.58
C PHE A 691 -21.84 17.64 12.97
N LYS A 692 -22.01 18.92 13.29
CA LYS A 692 -22.84 19.37 14.43
C LYS A 692 -23.96 20.30 13.94
N LYS A 693 -25.11 19.72 13.60
CA LYS A 693 -26.35 20.49 13.46
C LYS A 693 -27.57 19.59 13.62
N ASP A 694 -28.12 19.57 14.82
CA ASP A 694 -29.54 19.36 15.14
C ASP A 694 -29.80 20.02 16.50
N GLU A 695 -30.70 21.02 16.51
CA GLU A 695 -31.30 21.73 17.66
C GLU A 695 -30.31 22.46 18.62
N VAL A 696 -30.53 23.66 19.17
CA VAL A 696 -31.72 24.47 19.47
C VAL A 696 -31.42 25.95 19.14
N GLY A 697 -32.41 26.76 18.73
CA GLY A 697 -32.22 28.18 18.42
C GLY A 697 -32.50 29.13 19.59
N PHE A 698 -31.72 30.21 19.72
CA PHE A 698 -32.02 31.40 20.53
C PHE A 698 -31.44 32.68 19.90
N ALA A 699 -32.08 33.82 20.13
CA ALA A 699 -31.67 35.13 19.61
C ALA A 699 -30.76 35.90 20.60
N PRO A 700 -29.88 36.82 20.14
CA PRO A 700 -28.77 37.33 20.95
C PRO A 700 -29.10 38.63 21.70
N GLU A 701 -29.85 38.56 22.80
CA GLU A 701 -30.06 39.74 23.67
C GLU A 701 -30.38 39.36 25.14
N GLN A 702 -29.39 38.82 25.86
CA GLN A 702 -29.38 38.76 27.34
C GLN A 702 -28.02 38.33 27.91
N LEU A 703 -27.50 39.09 28.88
CA LEU A 703 -26.51 38.57 29.85
C LEU A 703 -27.21 37.55 30.77
N PRO A 704 -26.52 36.51 31.27
CA PRO A 704 -27.13 35.57 32.20
C PRO A 704 -27.55 36.30 33.49
N PRO A 705 -28.77 36.05 34.02
CA PRO A 705 -29.28 36.76 35.19
C PRO A 705 -28.49 36.42 36.47
N PRO A 706 -28.59 37.25 37.53
CA PRO A 706 -27.88 37.01 38.78
C PRO A 706 -28.35 35.70 39.42
N GLY A 707 -27.44 34.73 39.60
CA GLY A 707 -27.74 33.44 40.24
C GLY A 707 -27.04 32.22 39.63
N VAL A 708 -26.45 32.32 38.44
CA VAL A 708 -25.66 31.22 37.86
C VAL A 708 -24.34 31.06 38.63
N LYS A 709 -24.14 29.91 39.28
CA LYS A 709 -22.89 29.57 39.99
C LYS A 709 -21.72 29.56 38.99
N ARG A 710 -20.71 30.40 39.24
CA ARG A 710 -19.43 30.36 38.51
C ARG A 710 -18.58 29.20 39.04
N PRO A 711 -17.77 28.52 38.21
CA PRO A 711 -16.83 27.53 38.70
C PRO A 711 -15.77 28.19 39.60
N MET A 712 -15.52 27.63 40.79
CA MET A 712 -14.43 28.06 41.65
C MET A 712 -13.09 27.53 41.13
N CYS A 713 -12.06 28.36 41.20
CA CYS A 713 -10.70 27.97 40.83
C CYS A 713 -10.03 27.15 41.96
N TRP A 714 -8.96 26.41 41.63
CA TRP A 714 -8.17 25.63 42.59
C TRP A 714 -7.53 26.49 43.71
N CYS A 715 -7.43 27.81 43.52
CA CYS A 715 -6.96 28.76 44.55
C CYS A 715 -8.04 29.19 45.56
N GLY A 716 -9.31 28.81 45.37
CA GLY A 716 -10.43 29.14 46.27
C GLY A 716 -11.20 30.43 45.95
N ASP A 717 -10.77 31.22 44.96
CA ASP A 717 -11.42 32.47 44.55
C ASP A 717 -12.45 32.27 43.41
N GLU A 718 -13.39 33.22 43.29
CA GLU A 718 -14.31 33.30 42.15
C GLU A 718 -13.58 33.66 40.85
N CYS A 719 -13.83 32.89 39.77
CA CYS A 719 -13.12 33.07 38.52
C CYS A 719 -13.56 34.36 37.77
N CYS A 720 -12.57 35.12 37.28
CA CYS A 720 -12.77 36.33 36.48
C CYS A 720 -12.69 36.03 34.99
N PHE A 721 -13.40 36.84 34.21
CA PHE A 721 -13.49 36.73 32.77
C PHE A 721 -12.48 37.67 32.10
N GLN A 722 -11.62 37.15 31.21
CA GLN A 722 -10.71 37.96 30.40
C GLN A 722 -10.65 37.45 28.95
N ILE A 723 -10.33 38.36 28.03
CA ILE A 723 -10.05 38.05 26.62
C ILE A 723 -8.53 37.96 26.49
N SER A 724 -8.04 37.01 25.70
CA SER A 724 -6.60 36.83 25.46
C SER A 724 -6.12 37.73 24.32
N ASP A 725 -4.97 38.40 24.53
CA ASP A 725 -4.28 39.22 23.54
C ASP A 725 -3.15 38.45 22.80
N ASP A 726 -3.00 37.14 23.08
CA ASP A 726 -1.99 36.28 22.47
C ASP A 726 -2.38 35.80 21.05
N TRP A 727 -1.38 35.60 20.17
CA TRP A 727 -1.58 35.38 18.73
C TRP A 727 -2.17 34.02 18.35
N ASP A 728 -1.90 32.96 19.12
CA ASP A 728 -2.49 31.63 18.86
C ASP A 728 -3.94 31.52 19.39
N SER A 729 -4.34 32.46 20.24
CA SER A 729 -5.59 32.45 21.01
C SER A 729 -6.47 33.70 20.82
N TYR A 730 -6.07 34.60 19.90
CA TYR A 730 -6.69 35.91 19.68
C TYR A 730 -8.18 35.80 19.31
N GLY A 731 -9.02 36.57 20.01
CA GLY A 731 -10.47 36.55 19.85
C GLY A 731 -11.21 35.44 20.60
N GLN A 732 -10.51 34.51 21.28
CA GLN A 732 -11.13 33.53 22.16
C GLN A 732 -11.23 34.06 23.60
N ARG A 733 -12.33 33.71 24.28
CA ARG A 733 -12.63 34.09 25.66
C ARG A 733 -12.24 32.96 26.59
N TYR A 734 -11.35 33.23 27.55
CA TYR A 734 -10.88 32.21 28.50
C TYR A 734 -11.26 32.56 29.93
N TRP A 735 -11.42 31.53 30.75
CA TRP A 735 -11.47 31.66 32.20
C TRP A 735 -10.05 31.68 32.74
N MET A 736 -9.59 32.82 33.25
CA MET A 736 -8.26 32.96 33.84
C MET A 736 -8.36 33.31 35.32
N CYS A 737 -7.58 32.60 36.13
CA CYS A 737 -7.36 32.98 37.51
C CYS A 737 -6.58 34.29 37.57
N ARG A 738 -7.14 35.30 38.25
CA ARG A 738 -6.57 36.66 38.34
C ARG A 738 -5.14 36.70 38.91
N ASN A 739 -4.74 35.68 39.67
CA ASN A 739 -3.38 35.57 40.23
C ASN A 739 -2.31 35.12 39.21
N TYR A 740 -2.66 34.84 37.94
CA TYR A 740 -1.72 34.28 36.96
C TYR A 740 -1.05 35.31 36.02
N SER A 741 -1.35 36.61 36.14
CA SER A 741 -0.65 37.65 35.39
C SER A 741 0.75 37.90 35.97
N TYR A 742 1.76 37.39 35.25
CA TYR A 742 3.19 37.37 35.60
C TYR A 742 3.79 38.75 35.94
N SER A 743 4.76 38.79 36.86
CA SER A 743 5.62 39.96 37.08
C SER A 743 7.10 39.55 37.13
N PRO A 744 7.92 39.95 36.14
CA PRO A 744 9.31 39.49 36.01
C PRO A 744 10.29 40.42 36.74
N GLU A 745 10.24 40.52 38.07
CA GLU A 745 11.24 41.31 38.81
C GLU A 745 11.66 40.72 40.17
N LYS A 746 12.97 40.84 40.43
CA LYS A 746 13.83 40.20 41.45
C LYS A 746 13.18 39.90 42.83
N PRO A 747 13.56 38.80 43.50
CA PRO A 747 13.14 38.53 44.87
C PRO A 747 13.63 39.62 45.83
N LYS A 748 12.73 40.14 46.66
CA LYS A 748 13.05 41.13 47.71
C LYS A 748 13.91 40.48 48.82
N PRO A 749 14.89 41.20 49.41
CA PRO A 749 15.77 40.64 50.43
C PRO A 749 15.04 40.41 51.76
N VAL A 750 15.35 39.29 52.43
CA VAL A 750 14.82 38.93 53.75
C VAL A 750 15.50 39.76 54.85
N PRO A 751 14.75 40.49 55.71
CA PRO A 751 15.31 41.15 56.89
C PRO A 751 15.77 40.12 57.94
N LYS A 752 16.95 40.35 58.55
CA LYS A 752 17.53 39.43 59.55
C LYS A 752 16.93 39.61 60.95
N GLY A 753 16.31 38.54 61.48
CA GLY A 753 16.03 38.34 62.90
C GLY A 753 16.27 36.86 63.27
N ARG A 754 17.14 36.57 64.25
CA ARG A 754 17.62 35.20 64.60
C ARG A 754 16.59 34.46 65.49
N LYS A 755 16.54 33.11 65.60
CA LYS A 755 17.64 32.12 65.64
C LYS A 755 17.26 30.68 65.17
N GLY A 756 18.07 30.12 64.24
CA GLY A 756 18.45 28.68 64.16
C GLY A 756 17.51 27.72 63.41
N LYS A 757 17.98 26.75 62.60
CA LYS A 757 19.35 26.30 62.22
C LYS A 757 19.39 25.78 60.76
N ALA A 758 20.60 25.75 60.17
CA ALA A 758 21.04 24.95 59.01
C ALA A 758 20.55 25.32 57.57
N LYS A 759 21.19 24.73 56.55
CA LYS A 759 21.32 25.23 55.15
C LYS A 759 20.67 24.31 54.08
N ILE A 760 19.95 24.93 53.12
CA ILE A 760 20.07 24.91 51.62
C ILE A 760 20.75 23.67 50.96
N PRO A 761 20.31 23.12 49.79
CA PRO A 761 19.30 23.59 48.81
C PRO A 761 18.22 22.56 48.36
N VAL A 762 17.14 23.05 47.74
CA VAL A 762 16.40 22.32 46.68
C VAL A 762 16.08 23.31 45.55
N LYS A 763 16.24 22.87 44.29
CA LYS A 763 16.00 23.65 43.07
C LYS A 763 14.84 23.02 42.29
N GLU A 764 13.88 23.86 41.87
CA GLU A 764 12.84 23.65 40.84
C GLU A 764 11.94 22.38 40.90
N PRO A 765 10.62 22.59 40.92
CA PRO A 765 9.67 21.84 40.09
C PRO A 765 9.26 22.69 38.88
N GLU A 766 9.60 22.25 37.66
CA GLU A 766 9.04 22.80 36.42
C GLU A 766 7.71 22.11 36.05
N VAL A 767 6.92 22.79 35.21
CA VAL A 767 5.64 22.41 34.58
C VAL A 767 4.36 22.61 35.45
N PRO A 768 3.50 23.60 35.11
CA PRO A 768 2.17 23.77 35.69
C PRO A 768 1.07 22.94 34.96
N PRO A 769 -0.09 22.68 35.59
CA PRO A 769 -1.21 21.93 35.01
C PRO A 769 -2.04 22.73 33.97
N PRO A 770 -2.84 22.07 33.12
CA PRO A 770 -3.44 22.67 31.92
C PRO A 770 -4.66 23.56 32.15
N LEU A 771 -4.85 24.52 31.23
CA LEU A 771 -6.06 25.33 31.06
C LEU A 771 -7.24 24.47 30.54
N CYS A 772 -8.47 24.83 30.87
CA CYS A 772 -9.66 24.02 30.55
C CYS A 772 -10.30 24.39 29.19
N ASP A 773 -10.51 23.36 28.35
CA ASP A 773 -11.09 23.49 26.99
C ASP A 773 -12.61 23.72 27.00
N PHE A 774 -13.06 24.98 26.96
CA PHE A 774 -14.43 25.34 26.58
C PHE A 774 -14.41 26.57 25.66
N VAL A 775 -14.90 26.41 24.42
CA VAL A 775 -14.81 27.43 23.35
C VAL A 775 -16.16 27.64 22.68
N GLU A 776 -16.58 28.90 22.54
CA GLU A 776 -17.58 29.35 21.56
C GLU A 776 -17.22 30.78 21.06
N TRP A 777 -17.61 31.11 19.83
CA TRP A 777 -16.99 32.14 18.96
C TRP A 777 -17.94 33.32 18.66
N ILE A 778 -17.48 34.59 18.75
CA ILE A 778 -18.19 35.78 18.20
C ILE A 778 -17.18 36.87 17.76
N ASP A 779 -17.27 37.34 16.50
CA ASP A 779 -16.46 38.41 15.88
C ASP A 779 -16.76 39.84 16.37
N LYS A 780 -15.77 40.75 16.29
CA LYS A 780 -15.93 42.19 15.96
C LYS A 780 -14.60 42.90 15.60
N GLU A 781 -14.72 44.11 15.03
CA GLU A 781 -13.73 44.76 14.15
C GLU A 781 -12.39 45.22 14.78
N MET A 782 -11.34 45.26 13.93
CA MET A 782 -9.95 45.57 14.29
C MET A 782 -9.62 47.07 14.38
N SER A 783 -8.63 47.42 15.22
CA SER A 783 -8.21 48.81 15.46
C SER A 783 -7.38 49.42 14.32
N GLU A 784 -7.31 50.75 14.26
CA GLU A 784 -6.49 51.49 13.27
C GLU A 784 -4.97 51.22 13.40
N PHE A 785 -4.49 50.82 14.59
CA PHE A 785 -3.10 50.42 14.76
C PHE A 785 -2.83 49.08 14.05
N ASP A 786 -3.72 48.12 14.23
CA ASP A 786 -3.61 46.80 13.60
C ASP A 786 -3.80 46.88 12.08
N LYS A 787 -4.67 47.77 11.61
CA LYS A 787 -4.79 48.07 10.16
C LYS A 787 -3.47 48.58 9.57
N ARG A 788 -2.76 49.48 10.26
CA ARG A 788 -1.42 49.96 9.83
C ARG A 788 -0.36 48.85 9.89
N LEU A 789 -0.44 47.96 10.88
CA LEU A 789 0.48 46.83 11.02
C LEU A 789 0.25 45.78 9.94
N ILE A 790 -1.02 45.51 9.59
CA ILE A 790 -1.44 44.72 8.42
C ILE A 790 -1.01 45.41 7.12
N GLN A 791 -1.10 46.73 7.01
CA GLN A 791 -0.69 47.46 5.81
C GLN A 791 0.83 47.37 5.59
N SER A 792 1.63 47.61 6.63
CA SER A 792 3.08 47.37 6.61
C SER A 792 3.45 45.90 6.35
N TRP A 793 2.61 44.95 6.77
CA TRP A 793 2.79 43.55 6.43
C TRP A 793 2.46 43.26 4.96
N ARG A 794 1.37 43.83 4.41
CA ARG A 794 0.97 43.72 3.00
C ARG A 794 2.04 44.31 2.08
N GLU A 795 2.54 45.51 2.37
CA GLU A 795 3.65 46.14 1.61
C GLU A 795 4.87 45.21 1.57
N ARG A 796 5.21 44.56 2.70
CA ARG A 796 6.30 43.56 2.79
C ARG A 796 5.96 42.19 2.20
N GLN A 797 4.71 41.90 1.84
CA GLN A 797 4.34 40.75 1.01
C GLN A 797 4.38 41.12 -0.47
N GLU A 798 3.85 42.29 -0.86
CA GLU A 798 3.91 42.81 -2.22
C GLU A 798 5.36 42.96 -2.69
N GLU A 799 6.27 43.46 -1.85
CA GLU A 799 7.70 43.51 -2.17
C GLU A 799 8.35 42.11 -2.33
N ARG A 800 7.85 41.09 -1.61
CA ARG A 800 8.32 39.69 -1.78
C ARG A 800 7.74 39.05 -3.04
N GLU A 801 6.46 39.27 -3.31
CA GLU A 801 5.79 38.83 -4.53
C GLU A 801 6.43 39.47 -5.76
N GLU A 802 6.77 40.76 -5.71
CA GLU A 802 7.45 41.43 -6.80
C GLU A 802 8.86 40.85 -7.02
N ARG A 803 9.64 40.63 -5.96
CA ARG A 803 10.92 39.91 -6.05
C ARG A 803 10.77 38.49 -6.60
N GLN A 804 9.68 37.78 -6.28
CA GLN A 804 9.37 36.47 -6.88
C GLN A 804 8.97 36.59 -8.35
N ARG A 805 8.15 37.58 -8.74
CA ARG A 805 7.76 37.83 -10.14
C ARG A 805 8.97 38.21 -10.99
N GLN A 806 9.89 39.02 -10.45
CA GLN A 806 11.16 39.38 -11.11
C GLN A 806 12.06 38.15 -11.31
N ARG A 807 12.19 37.27 -10.30
CA ARG A 807 12.93 36.00 -10.45
C ARG A 807 12.28 35.06 -11.46
N ALA A 808 10.96 34.86 -11.38
CA ALA A 808 10.23 34.03 -12.33
C ALA A 808 10.30 34.57 -13.77
N ALA A 809 10.35 35.90 -13.95
CA ALA A 809 10.57 36.52 -15.26
C ALA A 809 12.01 36.30 -15.78
N GLN A 810 13.03 36.36 -14.91
CA GLN A 810 14.41 36.03 -15.26
C GLN A 810 14.55 34.54 -15.66
N GLU A 811 14.02 33.62 -14.85
CA GLU A 811 14.01 32.18 -15.13
C GLU A 811 13.26 31.87 -16.44
N LYS A 812 12.12 32.53 -16.69
CA LYS A 812 11.38 32.40 -17.96
C LYS A 812 12.21 32.89 -19.15
N ALA A 813 12.85 34.06 -19.05
CA ALA A 813 13.69 34.62 -20.12
C ALA A 813 14.99 33.81 -20.35
N GLU A 814 15.49 33.10 -19.34
CA GLU A 814 16.58 32.15 -19.48
C GLU A 814 16.12 30.84 -20.16
N ARG A 815 14.92 30.35 -19.80
CA ARG A 815 14.31 29.19 -20.45
C ARG A 815 13.99 29.44 -21.93
N GLU A 816 13.40 30.59 -22.27
CA GLU A 816 13.11 30.98 -23.66
C GLU A 816 14.39 31.09 -24.50
N ARG A 817 15.48 31.65 -23.94
CA ARG A 817 16.79 31.69 -24.63
C ARG A 817 17.39 30.30 -24.83
N ARG A 818 17.17 29.37 -23.90
CA ARG A 818 17.60 27.97 -24.03
C ARG A 818 16.77 27.21 -25.07
N GLU A 819 15.45 27.37 -25.05
CA GLU A 819 14.54 26.81 -26.07
C GLU A 819 14.91 27.32 -27.47
N GLU A 820 15.26 28.61 -27.62
CA GLU A 820 15.73 29.18 -28.90
C GLU A 820 17.08 28.58 -29.36
N LEU A 821 18.02 28.36 -28.44
CA LEU A 821 19.30 27.68 -28.72
C LEU A 821 19.08 26.23 -29.17
N GLU A 822 18.24 25.47 -28.48
CA GLU A 822 17.89 24.09 -28.83
C GLU A 822 17.18 24.02 -30.19
N LEU A 823 16.27 24.96 -30.50
CA LEU A 823 15.64 25.11 -31.82
C LEU A 823 16.64 25.43 -32.94
N ARG A 824 17.60 26.33 -32.69
CA ARG A 824 18.66 26.66 -33.65
C ARG A 824 19.58 25.47 -33.92
N GLU A 825 19.89 24.66 -32.91
CA GLU A 825 20.69 23.44 -33.06
C GLU A 825 19.91 22.34 -33.81
N LEU A 826 18.63 22.13 -33.50
CA LEU A 826 17.77 21.22 -34.26
C LEU A 826 17.68 21.63 -35.74
N ALA A 827 17.55 22.93 -36.04
CA ALA A 827 17.55 23.46 -37.41
C ALA A 827 18.91 23.31 -38.12
N ARG A 828 20.03 23.28 -37.39
CA ARG A 828 21.36 22.92 -37.94
C ARG A 828 21.40 21.43 -38.30
N LEU A 829 21.00 20.56 -37.35
CA LEU A 829 21.00 19.11 -37.54
C LEU A 829 20.04 18.64 -38.65
N SER A 830 18.92 19.35 -38.87
CA SER A 830 18.02 19.08 -39.99
C SER A 830 18.68 19.38 -41.34
N ARG A 831 19.35 20.54 -41.47
CA ARG A 831 20.09 20.91 -42.69
C ARG A 831 21.23 19.94 -42.98
N GLU A 832 22.00 19.52 -41.97
CA GLU A 832 23.03 18.49 -42.14
C GLU A 832 22.44 17.12 -42.57
N LYS A 833 21.22 16.78 -42.15
CA LYS A 833 20.52 15.57 -42.62
C LYS A 833 20.09 15.69 -44.08
N GLU A 834 19.58 16.85 -44.49
CA GLU A 834 19.17 17.15 -45.86
C GLU A 834 20.36 17.14 -46.82
N GLU A 835 21.47 17.81 -46.49
CA GLU A 835 22.71 17.76 -47.27
C GLU A 835 23.25 16.32 -47.42
N ARG A 836 23.21 15.53 -46.33
CA ARG A 836 23.58 14.10 -46.38
C ARG A 836 22.57 13.24 -47.15
N ALA A 837 21.33 13.68 -47.33
CA ALA A 837 20.34 13.00 -48.18
C ALA A 837 20.56 13.36 -49.66
N GLU A 838 20.83 14.63 -49.96
CA GLU A 838 21.21 15.09 -51.30
C GLU A 838 22.50 14.44 -51.79
N ASP A 839 23.56 14.40 -50.99
CA ASP A 839 24.83 13.75 -51.39
C ASP A 839 24.63 12.25 -51.64
N ARG A 840 23.80 11.57 -50.83
CA ARG A 840 23.41 10.18 -51.10
C ARG A 840 22.61 10.04 -52.40
N SER A 841 21.68 10.95 -52.68
CA SER A 841 20.93 10.98 -53.95
C SER A 841 21.85 11.22 -55.15
N ARG A 842 22.79 12.18 -55.06
CA ARG A 842 23.82 12.44 -56.09
C ARG A 842 24.74 11.24 -56.31
N LYS A 843 25.14 10.53 -55.24
CA LYS A 843 25.93 9.29 -55.33
C LYS A 843 25.14 8.15 -55.98
N LEU A 844 23.87 7.96 -55.63
CA LEU A 844 22.98 6.99 -56.28
C LEU A 844 22.76 7.32 -57.77
N ALA A 845 22.52 8.59 -58.11
CA ALA A 845 22.38 9.02 -59.51
C ALA A 845 23.68 8.82 -60.33
N ARG A 846 24.86 9.05 -59.73
CA ARG A 846 26.16 8.71 -60.36
C ARG A 846 26.32 7.20 -60.55
N ALA A 847 25.99 6.39 -59.55
CA ALA A 847 26.04 4.93 -59.64
C ALA A 847 25.07 4.37 -60.68
N GLN A 848 23.87 4.97 -60.81
CA GLN A 848 22.90 4.59 -61.83
C GLN A 848 23.41 4.96 -63.23
N ARG A 849 23.89 6.20 -63.46
CA ARG A 849 24.51 6.57 -64.74
C ARG A 849 25.70 5.69 -65.11
N ALA A 850 26.51 5.26 -64.14
CA ALA A 850 27.61 4.32 -64.37
C ALA A 850 27.10 2.91 -64.75
N LYS A 851 26.00 2.44 -64.16
CA LYS A 851 25.31 1.21 -64.59
C LYS A 851 24.74 1.34 -65.99
N ASP A 852 24.08 2.45 -66.30
CA ASP A 852 23.43 2.68 -67.59
C ASP A 852 24.47 2.75 -68.72
N ALA A 853 25.55 3.52 -68.52
CA ALA A 853 26.70 3.58 -69.43
C ALA A 853 27.45 2.24 -69.52
N GLY A 854 27.54 1.48 -68.42
CA GLY A 854 28.05 0.11 -68.41
C GLY A 854 27.16 -0.85 -69.21
N SER A 855 25.84 -0.68 -69.19
CA SER A 855 24.91 -1.45 -70.00
C SER A 855 24.99 -1.09 -71.49
N GLU A 856 25.24 0.19 -71.81
CA GLU A 856 25.40 0.66 -73.18
C GLU A 856 26.75 0.20 -73.78
N ALA A 857 27.81 0.18 -72.97
CA ALA A 857 29.08 -0.46 -73.30
C ALA A 857 28.95 -1.98 -73.46
N ALA A 858 28.18 -2.66 -72.60
CA ALA A 858 27.88 -4.09 -72.75
C ALA A 858 27.06 -4.39 -74.02
N ARG A 859 26.24 -3.44 -74.49
CA ARG A 859 25.46 -3.56 -75.73
C ARG A 859 26.32 -3.40 -77.01
N LYS A 860 27.50 -2.79 -76.90
CA LYS A 860 28.52 -2.71 -77.98
C LYS A 860 29.72 -3.56 -77.61
N GLY A 861 29.56 -4.88 -77.74
CA GLY A 861 30.48 -5.91 -77.21
C GLY A 861 31.95 -5.76 -77.59
N LYS A 862 32.71 -5.00 -76.78
CA LYS A 862 34.18 -5.01 -76.68
C LYS A 862 34.61 -4.76 -75.24
N TYR A 863 34.80 -5.84 -74.48
CA TYR A 863 35.57 -5.80 -73.23
C TYR A 863 37.00 -6.31 -73.47
N PRO A 864 38.03 -5.50 -73.22
CA PRO A 864 39.33 -5.96 -72.77
C PRO A 864 39.30 -6.25 -71.25
N ARG A 865 40.25 -7.07 -70.79
CA ARG A 865 40.38 -7.53 -69.39
C ARG A 865 41.24 -6.57 -68.54
N CYS A 866 41.21 -6.80 -67.21
CA CYS A 866 42.17 -6.35 -66.19
C CYS A 866 42.15 -4.83 -65.86
N THR A 867 42.49 -4.36 -64.65
CA THR A 867 42.73 -5.00 -63.33
C THR A 867 42.75 -3.90 -62.26
N GLN A 868 41.92 -4.01 -61.22
CA GLN A 868 42.21 -3.73 -59.78
C GLN A 868 40.93 -3.84 -58.96
#